data_AF-A0A1H3G5M8-F1
#
_entry.id   AF-A0A1H3G5M8-F1
#
_cell.length_a   1.000
_cell.length_b   1.000
_cell.length_c   1.000
_cell.angle_alpha   90.00
_cell.angle_beta   90.00
_cell.angle_gamma   90.00
#
_symmetry.space_group_name_H-M   'P 1'
#
loop_
_entity.id
_entity.type
_entity.pdbx_description
1 polymer ?
#
loop_
_entity_poly.entity_id
_entity_poly.type
_entity_poly.pdbx_seq_one_letter_code
_entity_poly.pdbx_strand_id
1 'polypeptide(L)'
;MITELGHFALILAFLVSLVQLSVPLVGAHKRWPGWMAAAEPAATTQLLLVGFSFAALTWAFVTSDFSLRLVYLNSHSAKPLIYKISGVWGNHEGSMLLWVLILTLFGAMAAWFGGNLPATLRARVLAVQASVSAAFYAFILFTSNPFERMAVAPFDGQDLNPLLQDPGLAFHPPFLYLGYVGLSICFSFAVAALIEGRVDAAWGRWVRPWTLAAWVFLTIGIALGSWWAYYELGWGGFWFWDPVENASFMPWLFAAALLHSAIVVEKREALKSWTILLAILAFGFSLIGTFIVRSGLLTSVHAFANDPERGMFILYILIFFTGGALTLFAARANAMQAKGVFSVVSRESALVANNILLAVSSFVVFVGTMWPMLAEMFFDRKLSVGPPFFDAAFTPFMIALGLLLPIGSTLAWKRGKLGRTTRALLPAFGLAVALAGLVWAMQTGRSLMGPIGVFLGAWIIAGAVTDIVGRLGKTRDWSRLTRLPRADWGKTVAHSGLGVTMIGIAGLLAWEQEDIRVAQIGQPYDVGQFELELQDVTQLRGPNYFATRGEVSVRVDGEEVAHLYPEKRNYPVAQMPTTEAAIDYRFLRDIYVVIGDEQADGGWVIRTYIKPLANWIWAGCIIMALGGLLSLSDRRFRVAAGARKTPAAKTGVPAE
;
A
#
# COMPACT_ATOMS: atom_id res chain seq x y z
N MET A 1 -8.35 -34.88 -7.95
CA MET A 1 -8.84 -34.45 -9.28
C MET A 1 -8.96 -32.93 -9.39
N ILE A 2 -9.53 -32.23 -8.39
CA ILE A 2 -9.65 -30.76 -8.39
C ILE A 2 -8.31 -30.05 -8.54
N THR A 3 -7.29 -30.51 -7.81
CA THR A 3 -5.90 -30.04 -7.87
C THR A 3 -5.30 -30.12 -9.28
N GLU A 4 -5.47 -31.25 -9.98
CA GLU A 4 -4.98 -31.43 -11.35
C GLU A 4 -5.68 -30.48 -12.34
N LEU A 5 -6.98 -30.28 -12.17
CA LEU A 5 -7.73 -29.31 -12.97
C LEU A 5 -7.26 -27.87 -12.68
N GLY A 6 -6.96 -27.55 -11.42
CA GLY A 6 -6.41 -26.25 -11.02
C GLY A 6 -5.04 -25.98 -11.64
N HIS A 7 -4.16 -26.99 -11.65
CA HIS A 7 -2.86 -26.90 -12.30
C HIS A 7 -2.98 -26.79 -13.83
N PHE A 8 -3.84 -27.61 -14.45
CA PHE A 8 -4.12 -27.52 -15.89
C PHE A 8 -4.66 -26.15 -16.29
N ALA A 9 -5.59 -25.58 -15.52
CA ALA A 9 -6.11 -24.24 -15.76
C ALA A 9 -5.01 -23.17 -15.70
N LEU A 10 -4.05 -23.29 -14.77
CA LEU A 10 -2.89 -22.40 -14.69
C LEU A 10 -2.00 -22.48 -15.93
N ILE A 11 -1.71 -23.69 -16.41
CA ILE A 11 -0.95 -23.91 -17.65
C ILE A 11 -1.71 -23.30 -18.85
N LEU A 12 -3.02 -23.51 -18.92
CA LEU A 12 -3.82 -22.93 -20.00
C LEU A 12 -3.85 -21.40 -19.93
N ALA A 13 -3.91 -20.80 -18.73
CA ALA A 13 -3.82 -19.36 -18.54
C ALA A 13 -2.49 -18.80 -19.06
N PHE A 14 -1.39 -19.51 -18.80
CA PHE A 14 -0.08 -19.18 -19.37
C PHE A 14 -0.10 -19.15 -20.90
N LEU A 15 -0.63 -20.20 -21.54
CA LEU A 15 -0.72 -20.25 -23.00
C LEU A 15 -1.59 -19.12 -23.57
N VAL A 16 -2.74 -18.84 -22.94
CA VAL A 16 -3.62 -17.71 -23.32
C VAL A 16 -2.89 -16.37 -23.18
N SER A 17 -2.07 -16.20 -22.15
CA SER A 17 -1.28 -14.97 -21.96
C SER A 17 -0.28 -14.73 -23.09
N LEU A 18 0.33 -15.79 -23.64
CA LEU A 18 1.24 -15.69 -24.79
C LEU A 18 0.49 -15.28 -26.06
N VAL A 19 -0.74 -15.77 -26.25
CA VAL A 19 -1.62 -15.34 -27.36
C VAL A 19 -2.04 -13.88 -27.17
N GLN A 20 -2.47 -13.48 -25.97
CA GLN A 20 -2.86 -12.09 -25.67
C GLN A 20 -1.69 -11.11 -25.79
N LEU A 21 -0.47 -11.55 -25.50
CA LEU A 21 0.73 -10.76 -25.71
C LEU A 21 1.00 -10.57 -27.22
N SER A 22 1.07 -11.67 -27.97
CA SER A 22 1.60 -11.64 -29.33
C SER A 22 0.59 -11.15 -30.37
N VAL A 23 -0.63 -11.72 -30.38
CA VAL A 23 -1.62 -11.49 -31.45
C VAL A 23 -2.12 -10.04 -31.45
N PRO A 24 -2.59 -9.45 -30.34
CA PRO A 24 -2.99 -8.04 -30.30
C PRO A 24 -1.85 -7.06 -30.56
N LEU A 25 -0.63 -7.35 -30.12
CA LEU A 25 0.52 -6.47 -30.33
C LEU A 25 0.89 -6.39 -31.82
N VAL A 26 0.97 -7.54 -32.49
CA VAL A 26 1.17 -7.61 -33.94
C VAL A 26 -0.01 -6.97 -34.67
N GLY A 27 -1.24 -7.26 -34.24
CA GLY A 27 -2.46 -6.66 -34.76
C GLY A 27 -2.45 -5.14 -34.68
N ALA A 28 -2.01 -4.56 -33.56
CA ALA A 28 -1.90 -3.11 -33.40
C ALA A 28 -0.77 -2.50 -34.24
N HIS A 29 0.34 -3.21 -34.43
CA HIS A 29 1.43 -2.77 -35.30
C HIS A 29 1.05 -2.79 -36.78
N LYS A 30 0.36 -3.84 -37.23
CA LYS A 30 -0.12 -4.00 -38.63
C LYS A 30 -1.49 -3.37 -38.88
N ARG A 31 -2.17 -2.88 -37.84
CA ARG A 31 -3.54 -2.34 -37.85
C ARG A 31 -4.60 -3.36 -38.31
N TRP A 32 -4.48 -4.61 -37.89
CA TRP A 32 -5.44 -5.69 -38.17
C TRP A 32 -6.55 -5.74 -37.11
N PRO A 33 -7.80 -5.36 -37.43
CA PRO A 33 -8.86 -5.25 -36.43
C PRO A 33 -9.18 -6.57 -35.71
N GLY A 34 -9.22 -7.69 -36.45
CA GLY A 34 -9.53 -9.01 -35.87
C GLY A 34 -8.49 -9.47 -34.84
N TRP A 35 -7.21 -9.19 -35.10
CA TRP A 35 -6.12 -9.54 -34.18
C TRP A 35 -6.11 -8.64 -32.93
N MET A 36 -6.42 -7.36 -33.10
CA MET A 36 -6.61 -6.45 -31.95
C MET A 36 -7.81 -6.87 -31.08
N ALA A 37 -8.90 -7.32 -31.71
CA ALA A 37 -10.11 -7.75 -31.00
C ALA A 37 -9.89 -9.00 -30.13
N ALA A 38 -8.88 -9.82 -30.42
CA ALA A 38 -8.54 -10.98 -29.61
C ALA A 38 -8.08 -10.63 -28.18
N ALA A 39 -7.67 -9.38 -27.93
CA ALA A 39 -7.14 -8.95 -26.62
C ALA A 39 -8.16 -9.07 -25.49
N GLU A 40 -9.42 -8.68 -25.73
CA GLU A 40 -10.48 -8.63 -24.73
C GLU A 40 -10.95 -10.00 -24.23
N PRO A 41 -11.33 -10.95 -25.13
CA PRO A 41 -11.70 -12.28 -24.69
C PRO A 41 -10.53 -12.99 -24.02
N ALA A 42 -9.29 -12.82 -24.52
CA ALA A 42 -8.12 -13.43 -23.89
C ALA A 42 -7.91 -12.92 -22.46
N ALA A 43 -8.10 -11.61 -22.20
CA ALA A 43 -7.95 -11.03 -20.86
C ALA A 43 -9.00 -11.59 -19.89
N THR A 44 -10.23 -11.75 -20.36
CA THR A 44 -11.32 -12.35 -19.58
C THR A 44 -11.05 -13.83 -19.31
N THR A 45 -10.60 -14.58 -20.32
CA THR A 45 -10.26 -16.00 -20.19
C THR A 45 -9.13 -16.22 -19.18
N GLN A 46 -8.08 -15.38 -19.19
CA GLN A 46 -7.03 -15.47 -18.17
C GLN A 46 -7.58 -15.32 -16.76
N LEU A 47 -8.41 -14.31 -16.50
CA LEU A 47 -9.02 -14.11 -15.18
C LEU A 47 -9.84 -15.33 -14.74
N LEU A 48 -10.65 -15.90 -15.63
CA LEU A 48 -11.47 -17.07 -15.32
C LEU A 48 -10.61 -18.30 -15.01
N LEU A 49 -9.57 -18.55 -15.81
CA LEU A 49 -8.67 -19.69 -15.62
C LEU A 49 -7.85 -19.59 -14.34
N VAL A 50 -7.28 -18.41 -14.05
CA VAL A 50 -6.53 -18.19 -12.80
C VAL A 50 -7.46 -18.17 -11.59
N GLY A 51 -8.66 -17.60 -11.72
CA GLY A 51 -9.68 -17.64 -10.67
C GLY A 51 -10.07 -19.07 -10.31
N PHE A 52 -10.26 -19.94 -11.32
CA PHE A 52 -10.50 -21.36 -11.10
C PHE A 52 -9.30 -22.06 -10.45
N SER A 53 -8.08 -21.79 -10.93
CA SER A 53 -6.85 -22.33 -10.34
C SER A 53 -6.71 -21.93 -8.86
N PHE A 54 -6.93 -20.66 -8.55
CA PHE A 54 -6.89 -20.15 -7.17
C PHE A 54 -7.97 -20.81 -6.30
N ALA A 55 -9.20 -20.94 -6.79
CA ALA A 55 -10.27 -21.62 -6.07
C ALA A 55 -9.96 -23.11 -5.82
N ALA A 56 -9.34 -23.80 -6.77
CA ALA A 56 -8.89 -25.17 -6.61
C ALA A 56 -7.81 -25.30 -5.52
N LEU A 57 -6.87 -24.35 -5.44
CA LEU A 57 -5.88 -24.29 -4.37
C LEU A 57 -6.53 -23.99 -3.01
N THR A 58 -7.47 -23.04 -2.96
CA THR A 58 -8.24 -22.75 -1.73
C THR A 58 -8.99 -23.98 -1.24
N TRP A 59 -9.61 -24.74 -2.15
CA TRP A 59 -10.27 -26.00 -1.81
C TRP A 59 -9.30 -27.00 -1.17
N ALA A 60 -8.09 -27.15 -1.72
CA ALA A 60 -7.08 -28.04 -1.15
C ALA A 60 -6.65 -27.62 0.27
N PHE A 61 -6.51 -26.32 0.53
CA PHE A 61 -6.23 -25.80 1.87
C PHE A 61 -7.38 -26.05 2.87
N VAL A 62 -8.63 -25.79 2.46
CA VAL A 62 -9.82 -25.95 3.30
C VAL A 62 -10.06 -27.41 3.66
N THR A 63 -9.89 -28.31 2.69
CA THR A 63 -10.05 -29.75 2.87
C THR A 63 -8.83 -30.44 3.44
N SER A 64 -7.75 -29.69 3.73
CA SER A 64 -6.50 -30.25 4.25
C SER A 64 -5.93 -31.36 3.35
N ASP A 65 -5.91 -31.14 2.04
CA ASP A 65 -5.31 -32.07 1.08
C ASP A 65 -3.79 -32.04 1.17
N PHE A 66 -3.24 -32.81 2.11
CA PHE A 66 -1.81 -32.94 2.37
C PHE A 66 -1.03 -33.69 1.29
N SER A 67 -1.66 -34.10 0.19
CA SER A 67 -0.91 -34.59 -0.96
C SER A 67 -0.24 -33.46 -1.76
N LEU A 68 -0.66 -32.20 -1.54
CA LEU A 68 0.06 -31.02 -2.03
C LEU A 68 1.11 -30.59 -1.02
N ARG A 69 2.36 -30.42 -1.47
CA ARG A 69 3.48 -29.96 -0.64
C ARG A 69 3.16 -28.63 0.04
N LEU A 70 2.53 -27.71 -0.68
CA LEU A 70 2.21 -26.38 -0.16
C LEU A 70 1.21 -26.42 1.01
N VAL A 71 0.18 -27.27 0.90
CA VAL A 71 -0.85 -27.43 1.94
C VAL A 71 -0.26 -28.10 3.17
N TYR A 72 0.59 -29.12 2.96
CA TYR A 72 1.33 -29.77 4.05
C TYR A 72 2.20 -28.80 4.84
N LEU A 73 2.94 -27.93 4.16
CA LEU A 73 3.87 -26.99 4.82
C LEU A 73 3.18 -25.79 5.52
N ASN A 74 1.91 -25.51 5.22
CA ASN A 74 1.26 -24.26 5.65
C ASN A 74 -0.15 -24.45 6.22
N SER A 75 -0.55 -25.68 6.54
CA SER A 75 -1.87 -26.00 7.05
C SER A 75 -1.83 -27.18 8.02
N HIS A 76 -2.91 -27.36 8.77
CA HIS A 76 -3.09 -28.45 9.72
C HIS A 76 -4.59 -28.76 9.83
N SER A 77 -4.96 -30.00 10.11
CA SER A 77 -6.35 -30.46 10.21
C SER A 77 -7.15 -29.66 11.24
N ALA A 78 -6.56 -29.45 12.43
CA ALA A 78 -7.11 -28.70 13.57
C ALA A 78 -7.08 -27.16 13.42
N LYS A 79 -6.47 -26.61 12.36
CA LYS A 79 -6.36 -25.16 12.16
C LYS A 79 -7.74 -24.53 11.88
N PRO A 80 -8.10 -23.38 12.49
CA PRO A 80 -9.34 -22.68 12.20
C PRO A 80 -9.54 -22.38 10.70
N LEU A 81 -10.79 -22.39 10.23
CA LEU A 81 -11.12 -22.26 8.81
C LEU A 81 -10.59 -20.96 8.17
N ILE A 82 -10.68 -19.83 8.89
CA ILE A 82 -10.17 -18.55 8.40
C ILE A 82 -8.68 -18.65 8.03
N TYR A 83 -7.87 -19.34 8.83
CA TYR A 83 -6.44 -19.53 8.59
C TYR A 83 -6.13 -20.66 7.61
N LYS A 84 -7.08 -21.56 7.33
CA LYS A 84 -6.99 -22.44 6.16
C LYS A 84 -7.17 -21.63 4.87
N ILE A 85 -8.15 -20.72 4.81
CA ILE A 85 -8.38 -19.87 3.64
C ILE A 85 -7.21 -18.89 3.45
N SER A 86 -6.84 -18.12 4.49
CA SER A 86 -5.75 -17.14 4.37
C SER A 86 -4.37 -17.81 4.24
N GLY A 87 -4.24 -19.06 4.70
CA GLY A 87 -3.08 -19.91 4.45
C GLY A 87 -2.74 -20.07 2.96
N VAL A 88 -3.71 -19.89 2.04
CA VAL A 88 -3.47 -19.89 0.59
C VAL A 88 -2.48 -18.81 0.19
N TRP A 89 -2.56 -17.61 0.78
CA TRP A 89 -1.64 -16.49 0.49
C TRP A 89 -0.66 -16.17 1.63
N GLY A 90 -0.70 -16.91 2.74
CA GLY A 90 0.27 -16.81 3.83
C GLY A 90 1.62 -17.47 3.56
N ASN A 91 1.87 -17.87 2.31
CA ASN A 91 3.07 -18.58 1.87
C ASN A 91 3.58 -18.02 0.54
N HIS A 92 4.70 -18.52 0.03
CA HIS A 92 5.28 -18.01 -1.21
C HIS A 92 4.48 -18.31 -2.48
N GLU A 93 4.21 -19.57 -2.76
CA GLU A 93 3.66 -20.02 -4.04
C GLU A 93 2.23 -19.52 -4.24
N GLY A 94 1.39 -19.60 -3.21
CA GLY A 94 0.00 -19.19 -3.29
C GLY A 94 -0.21 -17.67 -3.21
N SER A 95 0.69 -16.92 -2.56
CA SER A 95 0.66 -15.45 -2.65
C SER A 95 1.04 -14.94 -4.05
N MET A 96 1.92 -15.65 -4.78
CA MET A 96 2.22 -15.33 -6.18
C MET A 96 1.04 -15.69 -7.11
N LEU A 97 0.29 -16.75 -6.79
CA LEU A 97 -0.97 -17.03 -7.49
C LEU A 97 -2.03 -15.93 -7.23
N LEU A 98 -2.16 -15.44 -6.00
CA LEU A 98 -3.00 -14.27 -5.68
C LEU A 98 -2.54 -13.02 -6.44
N TRP A 99 -1.23 -12.81 -6.52
CA TRP A 99 -0.63 -11.69 -7.26
C TRP A 99 -1.04 -11.72 -8.74
N VAL A 100 -0.98 -12.88 -9.40
CA VAL A 100 -1.39 -13.04 -10.81
C VAL A 100 -2.92 -12.98 -10.97
N LEU A 101 -3.69 -13.47 -10.01
CA LEU A 101 -5.15 -13.30 -9.99
C LEU A 101 -5.52 -11.80 -10.01
N ILE A 102 -4.85 -10.99 -9.21
CA ILE A 102 -5.06 -9.54 -9.20
C ILE A 102 -4.57 -8.91 -10.50
N LEU A 103 -3.44 -9.36 -11.06
CA LEU A 103 -2.91 -8.85 -12.33
C LEU A 103 -3.90 -9.05 -13.48
N THR A 104 -4.47 -10.25 -13.57
CA THR A 104 -5.48 -10.60 -14.57
C THR A 104 -6.81 -9.91 -14.32
N LEU A 105 -7.18 -9.66 -13.06
CA LEU A 105 -8.34 -8.83 -12.70
C LEU A 105 -8.19 -7.42 -13.27
N PHE A 106 -7.05 -6.75 -13.05
CA PHE A 106 -6.79 -5.42 -13.63
C PHE A 106 -6.75 -5.46 -15.17
N GLY A 107 -6.20 -6.52 -15.77
CA GLY A 107 -6.24 -6.73 -17.22
C GLY A 107 -7.65 -6.87 -17.77
N ALA A 108 -8.49 -7.67 -17.13
CA ALA A 108 -9.90 -7.87 -17.50
C ALA A 108 -10.71 -6.59 -17.28
N MET A 109 -10.50 -5.87 -16.17
CA MET A 109 -11.13 -4.56 -15.94
C MET A 109 -10.72 -3.53 -17.00
N ALA A 110 -9.44 -3.49 -17.40
CA ALA A 110 -8.99 -2.63 -18.48
C ALA A 110 -9.60 -3.01 -19.84
N ALA A 111 -9.89 -4.30 -20.06
CA ALA A 111 -10.71 -4.73 -21.17
C ALA A 111 -12.14 -4.19 -20.99
N TRP A 112 -12.89 -4.58 -19.96
CA TRP A 112 -14.31 -4.26 -19.82
C TRP A 112 -14.63 -2.76 -19.78
N PHE A 113 -13.76 -1.96 -19.15
CA PHE A 113 -13.93 -0.52 -19.01
C PHE A 113 -13.15 0.27 -20.09
N GLY A 114 -12.34 -0.39 -20.92
CA GLY A 114 -11.49 0.27 -21.91
C GLY A 114 -12.18 0.75 -23.20
N GLY A 115 -13.50 0.65 -23.33
CA GLY A 115 -14.21 0.87 -24.61
C GLY A 115 -14.05 2.26 -25.24
N ASN A 116 -13.65 3.28 -24.48
CA ASN A 116 -13.40 4.64 -24.98
C ASN A 116 -11.95 4.87 -25.47
N LEU A 117 -11.10 3.84 -25.39
CA LEU A 117 -9.72 3.90 -25.86
C LEU A 117 -9.66 3.67 -27.39
N PRO A 118 -8.72 4.32 -28.09
CA PRO A 118 -8.37 3.89 -29.45
C PRO A 118 -8.02 2.40 -29.48
N ALA A 119 -8.54 1.67 -30.48
CA ALA A 119 -8.37 0.21 -30.56
C ALA A 119 -6.89 -0.23 -30.53
N THR A 120 -6.00 0.53 -31.19
CA THR A 120 -4.55 0.25 -31.19
C THR A 120 -3.93 0.40 -29.81
N LEU A 121 -4.29 1.44 -29.07
CA LEU A 121 -3.79 1.68 -27.71
C LEU A 121 -4.31 0.61 -26.76
N ARG A 122 -5.61 0.29 -26.82
CA ARG A 122 -6.22 -0.75 -25.98
C ARG A 122 -5.58 -2.12 -26.21
N ALA A 123 -5.38 -2.50 -27.46
CA ALA A 123 -4.69 -3.74 -27.82
C ALA A 123 -3.24 -3.77 -27.27
N ARG A 124 -2.49 -2.66 -27.38
CA ARG A 124 -1.13 -2.55 -26.83
C ARG A 124 -1.11 -2.62 -25.31
N VAL A 125 -2.04 -1.95 -24.61
CA VAL A 125 -2.14 -1.99 -23.14
C VAL A 125 -2.40 -3.42 -22.66
N LEU A 126 -3.37 -4.10 -23.25
CA LEU A 126 -3.70 -5.48 -22.88
C LEU A 126 -2.59 -6.46 -23.24
N ALA A 127 -1.85 -6.23 -24.32
CA ALA A 127 -0.68 -7.03 -24.67
C ALA A 127 0.47 -6.84 -23.68
N VAL A 128 0.78 -5.60 -23.26
CA VAL A 128 1.81 -5.34 -22.24
C VAL A 128 1.39 -5.90 -20.88
N GLN A 129 0.12 -5.80 -20.50
CA GLN A 129 -0.38 -6.45 -19.29
C GLN A 129 -0.21 -7.98 -19.36
N ALA A 130 -0.42 -8.57 -20.54
CA ALA A 130 -0.24 -9.99 -20.77
C ALA A 130 1.22 -10.43 -20.78
N SER A 131 2.19 -9.60 -21.19
CA SER A 131 3.62 -9.96 -21.04
C SER A 131 4.02 -10.05 -19.58
N VAL A 132 3.57 -9.13 -18.74
CA VAL A 132 3.78 -9.23 -17.29
C VAL A 132 3.14 -10.52 -16.75
N SER A 133 1.92 -10.84 -17.20
CA SER A 133 1.23 -12.07 -16.80
C SER A 133 2.01 -13.32 -17.22
N ALA A 134 2.46 -13.38 -18.48
CA ALA A 134 3.26 -14.48 -19.01
C ALA A 134 4.54 -14.72 -18.21
N ALA A 135 5.26 -13.65 -17.84
CA ALA A 135 6.47 -13.76 -17.05
C ALA A 135 6.22 -14.33 -15.65
N PHE A 136 5.14 -13.89 -14.98
CA PHE A 136 4.79 -14.42 -13.66
C PHE A 136 4.17 -15.81 -13.70
N TYR A 137 3.44 -16.19 -14.77
CA TYR A 137 3.03 -17.58 -14.95
C TYR A 137 4.24 -18.50 -15.15
N ALA A 138 5.21 -18.08 -15.96
CA ALA A 138 6.44 -18.83 -16.14
C ALA A 138 7.18 -18.99 -14.80
N PHE A 139 7.28 -17.93 -14.01
CA PHE A 139 7.82 -17.99 -12.65
C PHE A 139 7.07 -19.01 -11.77
N ILE A 140 5.73 -18.93 -11.70
CA ILE A 140 4.94 -19.85 -10.88
C ILE A 140 5.09 -21.30 -11.37
N LEU A 141 5.00 -21.56 -12.67
CA LEU A 141 5.02 -22.92 -13.21
C LEU A 141 6.40 -23.58 -13.10
N PHE A 142 7.48 -22.82 -13.26
CA PHE A 142 8.83 -23.38 -13.31
C PHE A 142 9.59 -23.34 -11.98
N THR A 143 9.39 -22.33 -11.12
CA THR A 143 10.18 -22.20 -9.87
C THR A 143 9.33 -22.23 -8.59
N SER A 144 8.02 -21.96 -8.68
CA SER A 144 7.17 -21.74 -7.50
C SER A 144 5.79 -22.38 -7.63
N ASN A 145 5.73 -23.65 -8.05
CA ASN A 145 4.47 -24.30 -8.41
C ASN A 145 3.63 -24.67 -7.18
N PRO A 146 2.43 -24.07 -6.96
CA PRO A 146 1.61 -24.34 -5.79
C PRO A 146 0.93 -25.73 -5.82
N PHE A 147 0.96 -26.43 -6.96
CA PHE A 147 0.34 -27.74 -7.15
C PHE A 147 1.36 -28.89 -7.11
N GLU A 148 2.56 -28.64 -6.59
CA GLU A 148 3.59 -29.68 -6.42
C GLU A 148 3.07 -30.82 -5.53
N ARG A 149 3.09 -32.03 -6.08
CA ARG A 149 2.63 -33.26 -5.44
C ARG A 149 3.73 -33.91 -4.60
N MET A 150 3.35 -34.44 -3.45
CA MET A 150 4.21 -35.34 -2.69
C MET A 150 3.94 -36.78 -3.10
N ALA A 151 5.00 -37.58 -3.23
CA ALA A 151 4.91 -38.98 -3.61
C ALA A 151 4.11 -39.81 -2.57
N VAL A 152 4.25 -39.45 -1.29
CA VAL A 152 3.49 -40.03 -0.18
C VAL A 152 2.92 -38.88 0.64
N ALA A 153 1.59 -38.81 0.72
CA ALA A 153 0.91 -37.78 1.49
C ALA A 153 1.05 -38.06 3.00
N PRO A 154 1.58 -37.11 3.79
CA PRO A 154 1.59 -37.20 5.25
C PRO A 154 0.18 -37.22 5.83
N PHE A 155 0.06 -37.71 7.07
CA PHE A 155 -1.23 -37.79 7.77
C PHE A 155 -1.78 -36.41 8.17
N ASP A 156 -0.89 -35.48 8.56
CA ASP A 156 -1.25 -34.09 8.88
C ASP A 156 -0.14 -33.13 8.42
N GLY A 157 -0.43 -31.83 8.42
CA GLY A 157 0.48 -30.77 8.01
C GLY A 157 1.32 -30.17 9.15
N GLN A 158 2.22 -29.25 8.79
CA GLN A 158 3.18 -28.60 9.72
C GLN A 158 2.64 -27.29 10.33
N ASP A 159 1.35 -27.02 10.14
CA ASP A 159 0.67 -25.78 10.51
C ASP A 159 1.17 -24.55 9.73
N LEU A 160 0.49 -23.41 9.87
CA LEU A 160 0.97 -22.12 9.39
C LEU A 160 1.87 -21.49 10.47
N ASN A 161 2.85 -20.69 10.06
CA ASN A 161 3.61 -19.84 11.00
C ASN A 161 2.63 -19.15 11.97
N PRO A 162 2.75 -19.36 13.29
CA PRO A 162 1.79 -18.87 14.27
C PRO A 162 1.53 -17.37 14.22
N LEU A 163 2.55 -16.54 13.91
CA LEU A 163 2.38 -15.09 13.77
C LEU A 163 1.42 -14.70 12.64
N LEU A 164 1.17 -15.62 11.70
CA LEU A 164 0.25 -15.42 10.58
C LEU A 164 -1.16 -15.97 10.88
N GLN A 165 -1.38 -16.61 12.03
CA GLN A 165 -2.69 -17.07 12.49
C GLN A 165 -3.45 -15.93 13.17
N ASP A 166 -3.58 -14.82 12.46
CA ASP A 166 -4.21 -13.60 12.91
C ASP A 166 -5.10 -13.01 11.77
N PRO A 167 -6.24 -12.36 12.06
CA PRO A 167 -7.09 -11.75 11.04
C PRO A 167 -6.36 -10.74 10.14
N GLY A 168 -5.28 -10.11 10.63
CA GLY A 168 -4.38 -9.25 9.86
C GLY A 168 -3.89 -9.91 8.58
N LEU A 169 -3.46 -11.18 8.62
CA LEU A 169 -3.08 -11.94 7.43
C LEU A 169 -4.23 -12.03 6.41
N ALA A 170 -5.47 -12.18 6.87
CA ALA A 170 -6.60 -12.37 5.98
C ALA A 170 -6.92 -11.12 5.15
N PHE A 171 -6.65 -9.92 5.69
CA PHE A 171 -7.03 -8.65 5.06
C PHE A 171 -5.82 -7.90 4.47
N HIS A 172 -4.71 -7.78 5.19
CA HIS A 172 -3.60 -6.91 4.80
C HIS A 172 -2.99 -7.27 3.42
N PRO A 173 -2.53 -8.51 3.14
CA PRO A 173 -1.90 -8.86 1.87
C PRO A 173 -2.80 -8.66 0.63
N PRO A 174 -4.10 -9.03 0.64
CA PRO A 174 -5.00 -8.71 -0.46
C PRO A 174 -5.09 -7.21 -0.79
N PHE A 175 -5.23 -6.34 0.21
CA PHE A 175 -5.24 -4.88 0.00
C PHE A 175 -3.89 -4.39 -0.54
N LEU A 176 -2.79 -4.89 0.02
CA LEU A 176 -1.45 -4.53 -0.43
C LEU A 176 -1.22 -4.91 -1.89
N TYR A 177 -1.59 -6.13 -2.30
CA TYR A 177 -1.45 -6.60 -3.67
C TYR A 177 -2.41 -5.91 -4.65
N LEU A 178 -3.63 -5.58 -4.26
CA LEU A 178 -4.52 -4.73 -5.08
C LEU A 178 -3.86 -3.38 -5.40
N GLY A 179 -3.06 -2.86 -4.48
CA GLY A 179 -2.24 -1.66 -4.67
C GLY A 179 -1.02 -1.89 -5.57
N TYR A 180 -0.12 -2.78 -5.15
CA TYR A 180 1.13 -3.13 -5.85
C TYR A 180 0.88 -3.51 -7.31
N VAL A 181 0.05 -4.52 -7.49
CA VAL A 181 -0.25 -5.09 -8.80
C VAL A 181 -1.14 -4.14 -9.59
N GLY A 182 -1.97 -3.33 -8.92
CA GLY A 182 -2.74 -2.27 -9.55
C GLY A 182 -1.87 -1.25 -10.29
N LEU A 183 -0.62 -1.01 -9.88
CA LEU A 183 0.30 -0.13 -10.61
C LEU A 183 0.75 -0.71 -11.96
N SER A 184 0.63 -2.02 -12.17
CA SER A 184 0.96 -2.67 -13.46
C SER A 184 0.15 -2.10 -14.62
N ILE A 185 -1.12 -1.74 -14.41
CA ILE A 185 -1.93 -1.19 -15.50
C ILE A 185 -1.44 0.21 -15.89
N CYS A 186 -0.99 1.00 -14.92
CA CYS A 186 -0.41 2.32 -15.17
C CYS A 186 0.90 2.18 -15.98
N PHE A 187 1.73 1.20 -15.63
CA PHE A 187 2.90 0.81 -16.40
C PHE A 187 2.54 0.36 -17.83
N SER A 188 1.53 -0.51 -17.98
CA SER A 188 1.05 -0.98 -19.28
C SER A 188 0.56 0.16 -20.17
N PHE A 189 -0.15 1.15 -19.61
CA PHE A 189 -0.51 2.39 -20.31
C PHE A 189 0.70 3.22 -20.72
N ALA A 190 1.71 3.33 -19.86
CA ALA A 190 2.92 4.10 -20.15
C ALA A 190 3.74 3.46 -21.28
N VAL A 191 4.01 2.15 -21.19
CA VAL A 191 4.74 1.40 -22.22
C VAL A 191 3.96 1.37 -23.53
N ALA A 192 2.65 1.12 -23.50
CA ALA A 192 1.82 1.14 -24.70
C ALA A 192 1.85 2.50 -25.41
N ALA A 193 1.82 3.61 -24.66
CA ALA A 193 1.91 4.96 -25.21
C ALA A 193 3.29 5.26 -25.82
N LEU A 194 4.38 4.75 -25.22
CA LEU A 194 5.73 4.83 -25.78
C LEU A 194 5.89 4.02 -27.07
N ILE A 195 5.25 2.84 -27.15
CA ILE A 195 5.21 2.01 -28.37
C ILE A 195 4.40 2.71 -29.47
N GLU A 196 3.22 3.24 -29.12
CA GLU A 196 2.34 4.00 -30.04
C GLU A 196 3.01 5.32 -30.50
N GLY A 197 3.87 5.91 -29.67
CA GLY A 197 4.48 7.22 -29.92
C GLY A 197 3.53 8.40 -29.72
N ARG A 198 2.43 8.21 -28.97
CA ARG A 198 1.42 9.24 -28.70
C ARG A 198 1.11 9.35 -27.22
N VAL A 199 1.44 10.49 -26.64
CA VAL A 199 1.16 10.84 -25.24
C VAL A 199 0.42 12.17 -25.23
N ASP A 200 -0.89 12.15 -25.01
CA ASP A 200 -1.76 13.33 -25.04
C ASP A 200 -2.50 13.54 -23.71
N ALA A 201 -3.31 14.59 -23.63
CA ALA A 201 -4.14 14.84 -22.45
C ALA A 201 -5.13 13.69 -22.16
N ALA A 202 -5.57 12.95 -23.18
CA ALA A 202 -6.50 11.84 -23.02
C ALA A 202 -5.84 10.67 -22.28
N TRP A 203 -4.56 10.40 -22.58
CA TRP A 203 -3.74 9.45 -21.83
C TRP A 203 -3.71 9.74 -20.32
N GLY A 204 -3.49 11.01 -19.93
CA GLY A 204 -3.49 11.41 -18.52
C GLY A 204 -4.82 11.13 -17.81
N ARG A 205 -5.95 11.27 -18.52
CA ARG A 205 -7.29 10.96 -17.99
C ARG A 205 -7.53 9.47 -17.80
N TRP A 206 -6.93 8.63 -18.65
CA TRP A 206 -7.07 7.18 -18.54
C TRP A 206 -6.23 6.61 -17.40
N VAL A 207 -5.01 7.09 -17.19
CA VAL A 207 -4.10 6.57 -16.15
C VAL A 207 -4.56 6.94 -14.75
N ARG A 208 -5.08 8.16 -14.57
CA ARG A 208 -5.43 8.73 -13.26
C ARG A 208 -6.35 7.87 -12.38
N PRO A 209 -7.50 7.33 -12.84
CA PRO A 209 -8.35 6.49 -12.00
C PRO A 209 -7.65 5.20 -11.55
N TRP A 210 -6.82 4.60 -12.41
CA TRP A 210 -6.05 3.40 -12.03
C TRP A 210 -4.98 3.70 -10.99
N THR A 211 -4.23 4.79 -11.17
CA THR A 211 -3.25 5.24 -10.17
C THR A 211 -3.91 5.53 -8.84
N LEU A 212 -5.08 6.19 -8.86
CA LEU A 212 -5.80 6.52 -7.64
C LEU A 212 -6.36 5.27 -6.94
N ALA A 213 -6.89 4.30 -7.69
CA ALA A 213 -7.32 3.01 -7.12
C ALA A 213 -6.15 2.27 -6.47
N ALA A 214 -5.03 2.13 -7.19
CA ALA A 214 -3.83 1.50 -6.66
C ALA A 214 -3.31 2.22 -5.39
N TRP A 215 -3.28 3.55 -5.40
CA TRP A 215 -2.85 4.35 -4.26
C TRP A 215 -3.77 4.20 -3.04
N VAL A 216 -5.10 4.11 -3.23
CA VAL A 216 -6.05 3.82 -2.14
C VAL A 216 -5.79 2.45 -1.54
N PHE A 217 -5.63 1.41 -2.38
CA PHE A 217 -5.36 0.06 -1.90
C PHE A 217 -4.00 -0.04 -1.19
N LEU A 218 -2.96 0.61 -1.70
CA LEU A 218 -1.66 0.71 -0.99
C LEU A 218 -1.82 1.44 0.36
N THR A 219 -2.59 2.52 0.42
CA THR A 219 -2.82 3.27 1.66
C THR A 219 -3.49 2.39 2.71
N ILE A 220 -4.52 1.63 2.32
CA ILE A 220 -5.23 0.70 3.22
C ILE A 220 -4.30 -0.46 3.61
N GLY A 221 -3.61 -1.07 2.64
CA GLY A 221 -2.69 -2.18 2.87
C GLY A 221 -1.59 -1.80 3.86
N ILE A 222 -0.88 -0.70 3.62
CA ILE A 222 0.20 -0.22 4.50
C ILE A 222 -0.34 0.11 5.91
N ALA A 223 -1.49 0.79 6.00
CA ALA A 223 -2.09 1.12 7.28
C ALA A 223 -2.51 -0.13 8.09
N LEU A 224 -3.12 -1.12 7.44
CA LEU A 224 -3.47 -2.39 8.06
C LEU A 224 -2.23 -3.17 8.52
N GLY A 225 -1.15 -3.16 7.72
CA GLY A 225 0.10 -3.82 8.09
C GLY A 225 0.76 -3.15 9.29
N SER A 226 0.79 -1.82 9.31
CA SER A 226 1.28 -1.03 10.44
C SER A 226 0.46 -1.25 11.71
N TRP A 227 -0.87 -1.35 11.59
CA TRP A 227 -1.75 -1.64 12.72
C TRP A 227 -1.56 -3.05 13.26
N TRP A 228 -1.41 -4.03 12.35
CA TRP A 228 -1.13 -5.41 12.72
C TRP A 228 0.21 -5.57 13.43
N ALA A 229 1.27 -4.97 12.89
CA ALA A 229 2.60 -4.96 13.51
C ALA A 229 2.58 -4.34 14.92
N TYR A 230 1.71 -3.33 15.14
CA TYR A 230 1.57 -2.69 16.43
C TYR A 230 1.06 -3.64 17.52
N TYR A 231 0.04 -4.46 17.27
CA TYR A 231 -0.53 -5.34 18.31
C TYR A 231 0.08 -6.74 18.37
N GLU A 232 0.58 -7.30 17.27
CA GLU A 232 1.02 -8.70 17.21
C GLU A 232 2.44 -8.90 17.76
N LEU A 233 3.36 -7.94 17.55
CA LEU A 233 4.79 -8.19 17.75
C LEU A 233 5.30 -7.89 19.17
N GLY A 234 4.43 -7.48 20.10
CA GLY A 234 4.77 -7.27 21.53
C GLY A 234 5.72 -6.09 21.85
N TRP A 235 6.23 -5.36 20.85
CA TRP A 235 7.16 -4.23 21.03
C TRP A 235 6.48 -2.85 20.93
N GLY A 236 5.17 -2.81 20.67
CA GLY A 236 4.36 -1.60 20.75
C GLY A 236 4.71 -0.48 19.76
N GLY A 237 5.38 -0.77 18.64
CA GLY A 237 5.64 0.23 17.60
C GLY A 237 4.91 -0.07 16.29
N PHE A 238 4.75 0.97 15.46
CA PHE A 238 3.87 0.92 14.29
C PHE A 238 4.62 0.79 12.95
N TRP A 239 5.93 1.00 12.96
CA TRP A 239 6.79 0.96 11.77
C TRP A 239 8.24 0.72 12.18
N PHE A 240 8.90 -0.28 11.62
CA PHE A 240 10.27 -0.66 11.97
C PHE A 240 11.32 -0.24 10.94
N TRP A 241 10.88 0.28 9.78
CA TRP A 241 11.72 0.49 8.60
C TRP A 241 12.34 -0.82 8.08
N ASP A 242 11.64 -1.93 8.26
CA ASP A 242 12.04 -3.24 7.74
C ASP A 242 12.03 -3.25 6.19
N PRO A 243 12.92 -3.99 5.51
CA PRO A 243 12.97 -4.02 4.05
C PRO A 243 11.64 -4.33 3.35
N VAL A 244 10.77 -5.14 3.95
CA VAL A 244 9.44 -5.49 3.38
C VAL A 244 8.42 -4.37 3.61
N GLU A 245 8.47 -3.70 4.75
CA GLU A 245 7.70 -2.46 4.98
C GLU A 245 8.11 -1.39 3.96
N ASN A 246 9.41 -1.15 3.82
CA ASN A 246 9.99 -0.19 2.88
C ASN A 246 9.64 -0.51 1.43
N ALA A 247 9.68 -1.78 1.05
CA ALA A 247 9.26 -2.26 -0.26
C ALA A 247 7.86 -1.79 -0.62
N SER A 248 6.93 -1.75 0.35
CA SER A 248 5.55 -1.28 0.11
C SER A 248 5.41 0.23 0.07
N PHE A 249 6.25 0.95 0.81
CA PHE A 249 6.17 2.38 0.94
C PHE A 249 6.71 3.13 -0.29
N MET A 250 7.78 2.63 -0.94
CA MET A 250 8.36 3.29 -2.11
C MET A 250 7.39 3.39 -3.31
N PRO A 251 6.66 2.32 -3.72
CA PRO A 251 5.62 2.43 -4.74
C PRO A 251 4.50 3.39 -4.37
N TRP A 252 4.14 3.51 -3.09
CA TRP A 252 3.11 4.44 -2.62
C TRP A 252 3.53 5.90 -2.84
N LEU A 253 4.79 6.25 -2.55
CA LEU A 253 5.36 7.58 -2.80
C LEU A 253 5.41 7.91 -4.30
N PHE A 254 5.85 6.96 -5.15
CA PHE A 254 5.82 7.14 -6.60
C PHE A 254 4.40 7.23 -7.15
N ALA A 255 3.45 6.45 -6.63
CA ALA A 255 2.03 6.52 -7.01
C ALA A 255 1.41 7.87 -6.62
N ALA A 256 1.76 8.41 -5.45
CA ALA A 256 1.36 9.76 -5.04
C ALA A 256 1.92 10.82 -6.00
N ALA A 257 3.20 10.75 -6.35
CA ALA A 257 3.80 11.65 -7.34
C ALA A 257 3.15 11.50 -8.73
N LEU A 258 2.87 10.26 -9.16
CA LEU A 258 2.23 9.95 -10.44
C LEU A 258 0.83 10.56 -10.52
N LEU A 259 0.03 10.44 -9.45
CA LEU A 259 -1.31 11.01 -9.38
C LEU A 259 -1.29 12.53 -9.58
N HIS A 260 -0.35 13.21 -8.92
CA HIS A 260 -0.17 14.66 -9.03
C HIS A 260 0.33 15.06 -10.41
N SER A 261 1.27 14.31 -10.98
CA SER A 261 1.79 14.55 -12.33
C SER A 261 0.73 14.34 -13.42
N ALA A 262 -0.09 13.30 -13.29
CA ALA A 262 -1.17 12.99 -14.23
C ALA A 262 -2.20 14.13 -14.33
N ILE A 263 -2.49 14.82 -13.21
CA ILE A 263 -3.37 16.01 -13.21
C ILE A 263 -2.77 17.14 -14.04
N VAL A 264 -1.45 17.33 -14.00
CA VAL A 264 -0.76 18.35 -14.81
C VAL A 264 -0.84 18.00 -16.29
N VAL A 265 -0.62 16.74 -16.67
CA VAL A 265 -0.78 16.26 -18.05
C VAL A 265 -2.20 16.48 -18.54
N GLU A 266 -3.20 16.06 -17.76
CA GLU A 266 -4.62 16.19 -18.11
C GLU A 266 -5.04 17.64 -18.35
N LYS A 267 -4.57 18.58 -17.51
CA LYS A 267 -5.01 19.98 -17.54
C LYS A 267 -4.17 20.89 -18.42
N ARG A 268 -2.89 20.55 -18.62
CA ARG A 268 -1.89 21.46 -19.22
C ARG A 268 -1.03 20.86 -20.31
N GLU A 269 -1.13 19.54 -20.55
CA GLU A 269 -0.25 18.83 -21.48
C GLU A 269 1.25 19.06 -21.21
N ALA A 270 1.61 19.38 -19.96
CA ALA A 270 2.98 19.50 -19.49
C ALA A 270 3.38 18.25 -18.68
N LEU A 271 4.68 18.04 -18.46
CA LEU A 271 5.23 16.92 -17.66
C LEU A 271 4.87 15.52 -18.19
N LYS A 272 4.65 15.37 -19.51
CA LYS A 272 4.34 14.06 -20.13
C LYS A 272 5.43 13.03 -19.87
N SER A 273 6.67 13.39 -20.19
CA SER A 273 7.86 12.55 -19.94
C SER A 273 7.99 12.17 -18.46
N TRP A 274 7.85 13.13 -17.54
CA TRP A 274 7.90 12.88 -16.11
C TRP A 274 6.81 11.92 -15.61
N THR A 275 5.58 12.07 -16.12
CA THR A 275 4.45 11.21 -15.74
C THR A 275 4.67 9.77 -16.21
N ILE A 276 5.24 9.57 -17.40
CA ILE A 276 5.61 8.25 -17.90
C ILE A 276 6.72 7.64 -17.05
N LEU A 277 7.77 8.41 -16.74
CA LEU A 277 8.85 7.94 -15.87
C LEU A 277 8.31 7.51 -14.51
N LEU A 278 7.44 8.30 -13.89
CA LEU A 278 6.81 7.94 -12.61
C LEU A 278 5.94 6.67 -12.70
N ALA A 279 5.24 6.44 -13.82
CA ALA A 279 4.48 5.21 -14.01
C ALA A 279 5.40 3.98 -14.15
N ILE A 280 6.54 4.14 -14.83
CA ILE A 280 7.56 3.09 -14.93
C ILE A 280 8.16 2.80 -13.55
N LEU A 281 8.56 3.84 -12.81
CA LEU A 281 9.16 3.70 -11.48
C LEU A 281 8.17 3.14 -10.46
N ALA A 282 6.90 3.57 -10.45
CA ALA A 282 5.91 3.07 -9.49
C ALA A 282 5.73 1.54 -9.57
N PHE A 283 5.58 1.00 -10.79
CA PHE A 283 5.51 -0.46 -10.97
C PHE A 283 6.88 -1.13 -10.84
N GLY A 284 7.95 -0.50 -11.32
CA GLY A 284 9.32 -1.02 -11.19
C GLY A 284 9.71 -1.22 -9.73
N PHE A 285 9.35 -0.29 -8.85
CA PHE A 285 9.55 -0.43 -7.40
C PHE A 285 8.62 -1.48 -6.76
N SER A 286 7.46 -1.75 -7.35
CA SER A 286 6.60 -2.88 -6.93
C SER A 286 7.26 -4.24 -7.27
N LEU A 287 7.95 -4.32 -8.42
CA LEU A 287 8.76 -5.49 -8.80
C LEU A 287 10.02 -5.62 -7.93
N ILE A 288 10.68 -4.50 -7.60
CA ILE A 288 11.78 -4.48 -6.62
C ILE A 288 11.29 -5.00 -5.27
N GLY A 289 10.11 -4.59 -4.80
CA GLY A 289 9.55 -5.12 -3.57
C GLY A 289 9.33 -6.64 -3.63
N THR A 290 8.84 -7.14 -4.77
CA THR A 290 8.71 -8.59 -5.01
C THR A 290 10.09 -9.29 -4.96
N PHE A 291 11.14 -8.66 -5.48
CA PHE A 291 12.50 -9.17 -5.40
C PHE A 291 13.03 -9.17 -3.95
N ILE A 292 12.86 -8.08 -3.20
CA ILE A 292 13.32 -7.94 -1.81
C ILE A 292 12.70 -9.03 -0.93
N VAL A 293 11.39 -9.22 -1.02
CA VAL A 293 10.64 -10.15 -0.14
C VAL A 293 10.99 -11.62 -0.43
N ARG A 294 11.52 -11.94 -1.61
CA ARG A 294 11.61 -13.33 -2.13
C ARG A 294 13.00 -13.80 -2.51
N SER A 295 13.97 -12.90 -2.62
CA SER A 295 15.34 -13.25 -3.02
C SER A 295 16.17 -13.84 -1.87
N GLY A 296 15.75 -13.63 -0.63
CA GLY A 296 16.54 -14.02 0.55
C GLY A 296 17.84 -13.24 0.73
N LEU A 297 18.06 -12.17 -0.06
CA LEU A 297 19.30 -11.37 -0.02
C LEU A 297 19.33 -10.36 1.13
N LEU A 298 18.16 -10.02 1.69
CA LEU A 298 18.03 -9.12 2.83
C LEU A 298 17.36 -9.88 3.97
N THR A 299 17.91 -9.73 5.18
CA THR A 299 17.26 -10.24 6.39
C THR A 299 16.01 -9.41 6.68
N SER A 300 14.87 -10.07 6.85
CA SER A 300 13.60 -9.42 7.21
C SER A 300 12.74 -10.39 8.00
N VAL A 301 12.02 -9.87 8.98
CA VAL A 301 11.02 -10.62 9.76
C VAL A 301 9.79 -11.00 8.92
N HIS A 302 9.58 -10.33 7.79
CA HIS A 302 8.46 -10.54 6.87
C HIS A 302 8.85 -11.34 5.61
N ALA A 303 10.09 -11.82 5.51
CA ALA A 303 10.54 -12.60 4.36
C ALA A 303 9.93 -14.00 4.37
N PHE A 304 9.37 -14.41 3.24
CA PHE A 304 8.65 -15.68 3.10
C PHE A 304 9.50 -16.84 2.54
N ALA A 305 10.64 -16.56 1.91
CA ALA A 305 11.47 -17.58 1.27
C ALA A 305 12.92 -17.11 1.10
N ASN A 306 13.86 -18.05 1.29
CA ASN A 306 15.28 -17.91 0.98
C ASN A 306 15.65 -18.90 -0.13
N ASP A 307 15.29 -18.60 -1.37
CA ASP A 307 15.62 -19.42 -2.53
C ASP A 307 16.30 -18.56 -3.62
N PRO A 308 17.62 -18.72 -3.82
CA PRO A 308 18.37 -17.97 -4.83
C PRO A 308 17.83 -18.13 -6.25
N GLU A 309 17.27 -19.30 -6.62
CA GLU A 309 16.75 -19.55 -7.96
C GLU A 309 15.53 -18.65 -8.24
N ARG A 310 14.62 -18.55 -7.27
CA ARG A 310 13.45 -17.67 -7.32
C ARG A 310 13.87 -16.20 -7.38
N GLY A 311 14.86 -15.81 -6.56
CA GLY A 311 15.44 -14.47 -6.58
C GLY A 311 15.99 -14.08 -7.95
N MET A 312 16.74 -14.97 -8.59
CA MET A 312 17.31 -14.74 -9.92
C MET A 312 16.24 -14.63 -11.00
N PHE A 313 15.20 -15.46 -10.96
CA PHE A 313 14.09 -15.37 -11.92
C PHE A 313 13.38 -14.01 -11.82
N ILE A 314 13.07 -13.55 -10.59
CA ILE A 314 12.45 -12.24 -10.36
C ILE A 314 13.40 -11.11 -10.78
N LEU A 315 14.71 -11.26 -10.61
CA LEU A 315 15.68 -10.29 -11.10
C LEU A 315 15.65 -10.17 -12.63
N TYR A 316 15.52 -11.27 -13.37
CA TYR A 316 15.34 -11.22 -14.83
C TYR A 316 14.04 -10.53 -15.23
N ILE A 317 12.93 -10.80 -14.54
CA ILE A 317 11.66 -10.07 -14.72
C ILE A 317 11.88 -8.57 -14.49
N LEU A 318 12.54 -8.20 -13.39
CA LEU A 318 12.81 -6.80 -13.05
C LEU A 318 13.66 -6.10 -14.11
N ILE A 319 14.76 -6.71 -14.53
CA ILE A 319 15.65 -6.16 -15.58
C ILE A 319 14.90 -6.00 -16.89
N PHE A 320 14.12 -7.01 -17.29
CA PHE A 320 13.37 -6.97 -18.54
C PHE A 320 12.30 -5.87 -18.54
N PHE A 321 11.43 -5.82 -17.52
CA PHE A 321 10.32 -4.86 -17.50
C PHE A 321 10.76 -3.46 -17.12
N THR A 322 11.50 -3.29 -16.04
CA THR A 322 11.94 -1.96 -15.58
C THR A 322 13.05 -1.44 -16.49
N GLY A 323 14.10 -2.22 -16.73
CA GLY A 323 15.20 -1.84 -17.61
C GLY A 323 14.72 -1.62 -19.04
N GLY A 324 13.94 -2.54 -19.60
CA GLY A 324 13.39 -2.41 -20.96
C GLY A 324 12.46 -1.21 -21.13
N ALA A 325 11.60 -0.92 -20.15
CA ALA A 325 10.75 0.27 -20.20
C ALA A 325 11.54 1.58 -20.08
N LEU A 326 12.58 1.63 -19.25
CA LEU A 326 13.49 2.79 -19.15
C LEU A 326 14.30 2.99 -20.44
N THR A 327 14.79 1.92 -21.06
CA THR A 327 15.45 1.99 -22.38
C THR A 327 14.50 2.50 -23.45
N LEU A 328 13.26 1.99 -23.49
CA LEU A 328 12.23 2.48 -24.43
C LEU A 328 11.88 3.95 -24.18
N PHE A 329 11.77 4.34 -22.91
CA PHE A 329 11.54 5.73 -22.51
C PHE A 329 12.66 6.64 -23.02
N ALA A 330 13.92 6.27 -22.81
CA ALA A 330 15.08 7.01 -23.31
C ALA A 330 15.09 7.10 -24.85
N ALA A 331 14.81 5.99 -25.54
CA ALA A 331 14.75 5.94 -27.01
C ALA A 331 13.62 6.83 -27.59
N ARG A 332 12.56 7.09 -26.82
CA ARG A 332 11.41 7.92 -27.22
C ARG A 332 11.44 9.35 -26.65
N ALA A 333 12.53 9.76 -26.01
CA ALA A 333 12.65 11.07 -25.35
C ALA A 333 12.25 12.25 -26.26
N ASN A 334 12.70 12.24 -27.52
CA ASN A 334 12.43 13.32 -28.48
C ASN A 334 10.95 13.46 -28.87
N ALA A 335 10.17 12.37 -28.83
CA ALA A 335 8.75 12.40 -29.13
C ALA A 335 7.90 13.00 -27.99
N MET A 336 8.50 13.16 -26.79
CA MET A 336 7.81 13.61 -25.57
C MET A 336 8.16 15.04 -25.15
N GLN A 337 8.74 15.85 -26.04
CA GLN A 337 9.10 17.23 -25.74
C GLN A 337 7.88 18.03 -25.24
N ALA A 338 8.07 18.74 -24.13
CA ALA A 338 7.04 19.53 -23.49
C ALA A 338 6.70 20.76 -24.34
N LYS A 339 5.42 20.94 -24.66
CA LYS A 339 4.92 22.15 -25.36
C LYS A 339 4.47 23.26 -24.41
N GLY A 340 4.38 22.99 -23.10
CA GLY A 340 3.82 23.90 -22.10
C GLY A 340 4.88 24.68 -21.33
N VAL A 341 4.77 26.02 -21.32
CA VAL A 341 5.57 26.93 -20.49
C VAL A 341 4.71 27.43 -19.32
N PHE A 342 5.25 27.40 -18.10
CA PHE A 342 4.61 27.93 -16.89
C PHE A 342 5.61 28.74 -16.07
N SER A 343 5.13 29.72 -15.30
CA SER A 343 6.02 30.55 -14.47
C SER A 343 6.53 29.79 -13.25
N VAL A 344 7.73 30.14 -12.76
CA VAL A 344 8.33 29.58 -11.52
C VAL A 344 7.38 29.64 -10.32
N VAL A 345 6.57 30.70 -10.20
CA VAL A 345 5.53 30.81 -9.18
C VAL A 345 4.20 30.37 -9.77
N SER A 346 3.92 29.06 -9.74
CA SER A 346 2.68 28.48 -10.25
C SER A 346 2.32 27.19 -9.53
N ARG A 347 1.06 26.73 -9.69
CA ARG A 347 0.65 25.41 -9.19
C ARG A 347 1.45 24.29 -9.86
N GLU A 348 1.76 24.43 -11.15
CA GLU A 348 2.60 23.49 -11.89
C GLU A 348 3.98 23.35 -11.23
N SER A 349 4.65 24.45 -10.92
CA SER A 349 5.96 24.43 -10.24
C SER A 349 5.91 23.81 -8.85
N ALA A 350 4.85 24.09 -8.07
CA ALA A 350 4.68 23.47 -6.76
C ALA A 350 4.43 21.96 -6.86
N LEU A 351 3.71 21.49 -7.89
CA LEU A 351 3.52 20.07 -8.16
C LEU A 351 4.81 19.39 -8.64
N VAL A 352 5.66 20.09 -9.39
CA VAL A 352 7.01 19.59 -9.74
C VAL A 352 7.85 19.42 -8.48
N ALA A 353 7.90 20.43 -7.61
CA ALA A 353 8.63 20.34 -6.35
C ALA A 353 8.10 19.20 -5.44
N ASN A 354 6.78 19.05 -5.34
CA ASN A 354 6.13 17.90 -4.67
C ASN A 354 6.63 16.57 -5.23
N ASN A 355 6.63 16.41 -6.56
CA ASN A 355 7.03 15.16 -7.18
C ASN A 355 8.52 14.86 -6.99
N ILE A 356 9.37 15.90 -7.03
CA ILE A 356 10.80 15.75 -6.74
C ILE A 356 11.00 15.31 -5.29
N LEU A 357 10.35 15.96 -4.33
CA LEU A 357 10.45 15.59 -2.91
C LEU A 357 10.01 14.15 -2.68
N LEU A 358 8.84 13.73 -3.22
CA LEU A 358 8.36 12.35 -3.11
C LEU A 358 9.29 11.33 -3.77
N ALA A 359 9.84 11.65 -4.95
CA ALA A 359 10.79 10.78 -5.63
C ALA A 359 12.10 10.65 -4.85
N VAL A 360 12.65 11.76 -4.35
CA VAL A 360 13.86 11.77 -3.51
C VAL A 360 13.63 11.00 -2.22
N SER A 361 12.51 11.21 -1.54
CA SER A 361 12.12 10.42 -0.36
C SER A 361 12.10 8.92 -0.66
N SER A 362 11.56 8.51 -1.82
CA SER A 362 11.57 7.11 -2.25
C SER A 362 12.98 6.59 -2.47
N PHE A 363 13.86 7.37 -3.10
CA PHE A 363 15.26 7.00 -3.32
C PHE A 363 16.07 6.94 -2.03
N VAL A 364 15.81 7.81 -1.06
CA VAL A 364 16.45 7.74 0.27
C VAL A 364 16.10 6.41 0.95
N VAL A 365 14.81 6.03 0.95
CA VAL A 365 14.36 4.76 1.50
C VAL A 365 14.97 3.57 0.74
N PHE A 366 15.01 3.65 -0.60
CA PHE A 366 15.62 2.64 -1.44
C PHE A 366 17.10 2.43 -1.13
N VAL A 367 17.87 3.52 -1.10
CA VAL A 367 19.30 3.47 -0.82
C VAL A 367 19.55 2.90 0.56
N GLY A 368 18.83 3.37 1.59
CA GLY A 368 18.95 2.82 2.95
C GLY A 368 18.64 1.32 3.01
N THR A 369 17.61 0.88 2.30
CA THR A 369 17.19 -0.54 2.26
C THR A 369 18.19 -1.43 1.53
N MET A 370 18.75 -0.96 0.41
CA MET A 370 19.68 -1.74 -0.40
C MET A 370 21.14 -1.66 0.08
N TRP A 371 21.47 -0.68 0.92
CA TRP A 371 22.85 -0.43 1.36
C TRP A 371 23.50 -1.62 2.07
N PRO A 372 22.84 -2.33 3.01
CA PRO A 372 23.39 -3.56 3.59
C PRO A 372 23.88 -4.58 2.56
N MET A 373 23.04 -4.86 1.55
CA MET A 373 23.35 -5.81 0.48
C MET A 373 24.54 -5.34 -0.35
N LEU A 374 24.58 -4.05 -0.72
CA LEU A 374 25.70 -3.48 -1.47
C LEU A 374 27.00 -3.48 -0.66
N ALA A 375 26.92 -3.21 0.64
CA ALA A 375 28.08 -3.18 1.51
C ALA A 375 28.68 -4.57 1.73
N GLU A 376 27.83 -5.60 1.84
CA GLU A 376 28.26 -6.98 1.89
C GLU A 376 28.89 -7.41 0.56
N MET A 377 28.23 -7.14 -0.59
CA MET A 377 28.72 -7.55 -1.90
C MET A 377 30.05 -6.89 -2.33
N PHE A 378 30.22 -5.58 -2.06
CA PHE A 378 31.37 -4.82 -2.58
C PHE A 378 32.47 -4.58 -1.53
N PHE A 379 32.13 -4.60 -0.24
CA PHE A 379 33.07 -4.28 0.84
C PHE A 379 33.21 -5.39 1.88
N ASP A 380 32.51 -6.53 1.74
CA ASP A 380 32.47 -7.64 2.70
C ASP A 380 32.13 -7.17 4.13
N ARG A 381 31.24 -6.17 4.23
CA ARG A 381 30.80 -5.58 5.50
C ARG A 381 29.32 -5.86 5.73
N LYS A 382 29.04 -6.63 6.79
CA LYS A 382 27.68 -6.82 7.30
C LYS A 382 27.25 -5.58 8.10
N LEU A 383 26.28 -4.86 7.57
CA LEU A 383 25.70 -3.67 8.18
C LEU A 383 24.19 -3.85 8.32
N SER A 384 23.59 -3.22 9.33
CA SER A 384 22.14 -3.07 9.42
C SER A 384 21.79 -1.59 9.43
N VAL A 385 20.78 -1.21 8.65
CA VAL A 385 20.27 0.16 8.58
C VAL A 385 18.87 0.13 9.18
N GLY A 386 18.72 0.73 10.36
CA GLY A 386 17.45 0.77 11.10
C GLY A 386 16.85 2.18 11.23
N PRO A 387 15.85 2.35 12.10
CA PRO A 387 15.11 3.60 12.27
C PRO A 387 15.96 4.87 12.39
N PRO A 388 17.09 4.91 13.12
CA PRO A 388 17.88 6.15 13.26
C PRO A 388 18.34 6.77 11.93
N PHE A 389 18.68 5.95 10.93
CA PHE A 389 19.05 6.47 9.61
C PHE A 389 17.83 7.01 8.88
N PHE A 390 16.75 6.22 8.82
CA PHE A 390 15.57 6.60 8.05
C PHE A 390 14.87 7.81 8.67
N ASP A 391 14.70 7.86 9.98
CA ASP A 391 14.07 8.98 10.67
C ASP A 391 14.85 10.27 10.45
N ALA A 392 16.19 10.22 10.44
CA ALA A 392 17.03 11.38 10.15
C ALA A 392 16.99 11.80 8.67
N ALA A 393 17.05 10.83 7.74
CA ALA A 393 17.20 11.10 6.31
C ALA A 393 15.86 11.40 5.61
N PHE A 394 14.77 10.72 5.98
CA PHE A 394 13.46 10.83 5.35
C PHE A 394 12.66 12.04 5.85
N THR A 395 12.68 12.28 7.17
CA THR A 395 11.85 13.30 7.83
C THR A 395 12.00 14.72 7.24
N PRO A 396 13.22 15.23 6.93
CA PRO A 396 13.38 16.57 6.37
C PRO A 396 12.59 16.80 5.07
N PHE A 397 12.52 15.79 4.20
CA PHE A 397 11.78 15.87 2.95
C PHE A 397 10.26 15.91 3.19
N MET A 398 9.76 15.16 4.16
CA MET A 398 8.34 15.18 4.53
C MET A 398 7.94 16.49 5.22
N ILE A 399 8.83 17.08 6.03
CA ILE A 399 8.62 18.42 6.59
C ILE A 399 8.53 19.45 5.46
N ALA A 400 9.49 19.43 4.52
CA ALA A 400 9.48 20.33 3.37
C ALA A 400 8.22 20.17 2.52
N LEU A 401 7.77 18.92 2.29
CA LEU A 401 6.54 18.60 1.59
C LEU A 401 5.32 19.17 2.32
N GLY A 402 5.21 18.95 3.64
CA GLY A 402 4.11 19.44 4.47
C GLY A 402 4.02 20.96 4.50
N LEU A 403 5.16 21.66 4.55
CA LEU A 403 5.22 23.12 4.46
C LEU A 403 4.76 23.64 3.09
N LEU A 404 5.22 23.01 2.01
CA LEU A 404 4.93 23.43 0.64
C LEU A 404 3.48 23.15 0.23
N LEU A 405 2.87 22.09 0.73
CA LEU A 405 1.59 21.54 0.27
C LEU A 405 0.45 22.57 0.31
N PRO A 406 0.13 23.27 1.43
CA PRO A 406 -0.92 24.29 1.43
C PRO A 406 -0.68 25.42 0.44
N ILE A 407 0.56 25.87 0.30
CA ILE A 407 0.97 26.92 -0.65
C ILE A 407 0.75 26.45 -2.08
N GLY A 408 1.28 25.28 -2.44
CA GLY A 408 1.14 24.69 -3.77
C GLY A 408 -0.31 24.45 -4.16
N SER A 409 -1.11 23.96 -3.22
CA SER A 409 -2.50 23.58 -3.45
C SER A 409 -3.41 24.78 -3.77
N THR A 410 -3.08 25.97 -3.23
CA THR A 410 -3.83 27.22 -3.35
C THR A 410 -3.33 28.14 -4.47
N LEU A 411 -2.07 27.99 -4.92
CA LEU A 411 -1.53 28.72 -6.06
C LEU A 411 -2.39 28.54 -7.33
N ALA A 412 -2.46 29.56 -8.18
CA ALA A 412 -3.16 29.47 -9.46
C ALA A 412 -2.31 28.73 -10.52
N TRP A 413 -2.99 28.10 -11.49
CA TRP A 413 -2.33 27.50 -12.65
C TRP A 413 -1.71 28.56 -13.57
N LYS A 414 -0.67 28.21 -14.35
CA LYS A 414 0.15 29.06 -15.25
C LYS A 414 0.95 30.15 -14.56
N ARG A 415 0.28 31.02 -13.79
CA ARG A 415 0.89 32.17 -13.10
C ARG A 415 0.17 32.45 -11.78
N GLY A 416 0.85 32.18 -10.68
CA GLY A 416 0.41 32.48 -9.33
C GLY A 416 0.88 33.87 -8.86
N LYS A 417 0.25 34.35 -7.79
CA LYS A 417 0.70 35.54 -7.04
C LYS A 417 0.99 35.11 -5.61
N LEU A 418 2.27 34.99 -5.26
CA LEU A 418 2.68 34.47 -3.94
C LEU A 418 2.10 35.32 -2.82
N GLY A 419 2.18 36.65 -2.90
CA GLY A 419 1.64 37.55 -1.88
C GLY A 419 0.12 37.46 -1.65
N ARG A 420 -0.67 37.07 -2.67
CA ARG A 420 -2.11 36.81 -2.48
C ARG A 420 -2.34 35.48 -1.79
N THR A 421 -1.52 34.49 -2.12
CA THR A 421 -1.60 33.12 -1.60
C THR A 421 -1.20 33.10 -0.12
N THR A 422 -0.10 33.76 0.25
CA THR A 422 0.36 33.86 1.63
C THR A 422 -0.64 34.61 2.51
N ARG A 423 -1.23 35.72 2.03
CA ARG A 423 -2.30 36.42 2.77
C ARG A 423 -3.52 35.54 3.01
N ALA A 424 -3.89 34.70 2.05
CA ALA A 424 -5.03 33.79 2.20
C ALA A 424 -4.75 32.68 3.23
N LEU A 425 -3.49 32.23 3.32
CA LEU A 425 -3.05 31.19 4.25
C LEU A 425 -2.61 31.72 5.62
N LEU A 426 -2.48 33.04 5.80
CA LEU A 426 -2.03 33.64 7.05
C LEU A 426 -2.88 33.23 8.28
N PRO A 427 -4.22 33.14 8.20
CA PRO A 427 -5.03 32.63 9.31
C PRO A 427 -4.74 31.15 9.63
N ALA A 428 -4.53 30.31 8.60
CA ALA A 428 -4.18 28.91 8.78
C ALA A 428 -2.79 28.76 9.42
N PHE A 429 -1.83 29.59 9.01
CA PHE A 429 -0.49 29.63 9.61
C PHE A 429 -0.55 30.07 11.07
N GLY A 430 -1.28 31.16 11.35
CA GLY A 430 -1.47 31.66 12.72
C GLY A 430 -2.11 30.61 13.64
N LEU A 431 -3.11 29.88 13.16
CA LEU A 431 -3.71 28.77 13.90
C LEU A 431 -2.69 27.65 14.15
N ALA A 432 -1.92 27.24 13.14
CA ALA A 432 -0.90 26.21 13.29
C ALA A 432 0.17 26.59 14.32
N VAL A 433 0.65 27.85 14.30
CA VAL A 433 1.60 28.38 15.29
C VAL A 433 0.97 28.42 16.68
N ALA A 434 -0.28 28.87 16.80
CA ALA A 434 -0.98 28.93 18.09
C ALA A 434 -1.16 27.53 18.71
N LEU A 435 -1.53 26.53 17.92
CA LEU A 435 -1.65 25.15 18.39
C LEU A 435 -0.30 24.56 18.79
N ALA A 436 0.75 24.82 18.02
CA ALA A 436 2.10 24.40 18.37
C ALA A 436 2.58 25.08 19.67
N GLY A 437 2.31 26.38 19.84
CA GLY A 437 2.61 27.13 21.06
C GLY A 437 1.83 26.64 22.27
N LEU A 438 0.54 26.30 22.10
CA LEU A 438 -0.29 25.70 23.15
C LEU A 438 0.30 24.36 23.60
N VAL A 439 0.63 23.49 22.65
CA VAL A 439 1.24 22.19 22.94
C VAL A 439 2.59 22.36 23.62
N TRP A 440 3.41 23.30 23.16
CA TRP A 440 4.68 23.65 23.83
C TRP A 440 4.47 24.15 25.26
N ALA A 441 3.43 24.95 25.52
CA ALA A 441 3.12 25.43 26.86
C ALA A 441 2.59 24.34 27.80
N MET A 442 1.86 23.36 27.26
CA MET A 442 1.33 22.22 28.04
C MET A 442 2.38 21.15 28.33
N GLN A 443 3.34 20.93 27.41
CA GLN A 443 4.42 19.98 27.61
C GLN A 443 5.61 20.67 28.30
N THR A 444 5.95 20.29 29.53
CA THR A 444 7.17 20.79 30.20
C THR A 444 8.30 19.78 30.05
N GLY A 445 9.46 20.22 29.53
CA GLY A 445 10.69 19.42 29.47
C GLY A 445 10.75 18.35 28.37
N ARG A 446 9.84 18.38 27.37
CA ARG A 446 9.78 17.38 26.28
C ARG A 446 10.32 17.91 24.95
N SER A 447 10.51 17.01 23.98
CA SER A 447 11.03 17.29 22.64
C SER A 447 10.19 18.30 21.83
N LEU A 448 10.84 19.10 20.98
CA LEU A 448 10.20 19.97 19.99
C LEU A 448 9.45 19.21 18.88
N MET A 449 9.67 17.90 18.75
CA MET A 449 9.05 17.07 17.73
C MET A 449 7.52 17.09 17.80
N GLY A 450 6.93 17.01 18.99
CA GLY A 450 5.47 17.07 19.20
C GLY A 450 4.86 18.37 18.67
N PRO A 451 5.31 19.56 19.14
CA PRO A 451 4.86 20.86 18.63
C PRO A 451 5.05 21.02 17.11
N ILE A 452 6.18 20.56 16.55
CA ILE A 452 6.43 20.62 15.10
C ILE A 452 5.43 19.74 14.33
N GLY A 453 5.13 18.53 14.83
CA GLY A 453 4.13 17.66 14.25
C GLY A 453 2.73 18.26 14.25
N VAL A 454 2.33 18.85 15.38
CA VAL A 454 1.06 19.57 15.53
C VAL A 454 0.99 20.76 14.60
N PHE A 455 2.06 21.55 14.51
CA PHE A 455 2.18 22.64 13.55
C PHE A 455 1.94 22.16 12.11
N LEU A 456 2.68 21.14 11.66
CA LEU A 456 2.60 20.64 10.29
C LEU A 456 1.23 20.04 9.96
N GLY A 457 0.68 19.24 10.86
CA GLY A 457 -0.65 18.66 10.66
C GLY A 457 -1.75 19.70 10.63
N ALA A 458 -1.76 20.65 11.57
CA ALA A 458 -2.71 21.75 11.58
C ALA A 458 -2.56 22.65 10.34
N TRP A 459 -1.32 22.92 9.92
CA TRP A 459 -1.02 23.67 8.70
C TRP A 459 -1.59 23.02 7.45
N ILE A 460 -1.43 21.70 7.31
CA ILE A 460 -1.96 20.93 6.18
C ILE A 460 -3.50 20.91 6.21
N ILE A 461 -4.10 20.60 7.36
CA ILE A 461 -5.56 20.53 7.51
C ILE A 461 -6.20 21.90 7.25
N ALA A 462 -5.74 22.95 7.93
CA ALA A 462 -6.25 24.30 7.77
C ALA A 462 -5.98 24.84 6.35
N GLY A 463 -4.85 24.47 5.75
CA GLY A 463 -4.52 24.74 4.34
C GLY A 463 -5.50 24.10 3.35
N ALA A 464 -5.84 22.83 3.55
CA ALA A 464 -6.80 22.09 2.72
C ALA A 464 -8.23 22.67 2.86
N VAL A 465 -8.60 23.09 4.08
CA VAL A 465 -9.85 23.83 4.34
C VAL A 465 -9.83 25.20 3.67
N THR A 466 -8.72 25.91 3.72
CA THR A 466 -8.57 27.24 3.08
C THR A 466 -8.72 27.13 1.56
N ASP A 467 -8.17 26.09 0.93
CA ASP A 467 -8.34 25.85 -0.52
C ASP A 467 -9.82 25.65 -0.91
N ILE A 468 -10.58 24.85 -0.15
CA ILE A 468 -11.99 24.59 -0.48
C ILE A 468 -12.89 25.79 -0.17
N VAL A 469 -12.65 26.50 0.94
CA VAL A 469 -13.34 27.75 1.30
C VAL A 469 -13.05 28.84 0.26
N GLY A 470 -11.84 28.86 -0.32
CA GLY A 470 -11.49 29.75 -1.43
C GLY A 470 -12.40 29.61 -2.66
N ARG A 471 -13.09 28.47 -2.82
CA ARG A 471 -14.01 28.20 -3.94
C ARG A 471 -15.40 28.80 -3.76
N LEU A 472 -15.74 29.30 -2.57
CA LEU A 472 -16.97 30.04 -2.33
C LEU A 472 -17.04 31.33 -3.16
N GLY A 473 -15.89 31.87 -3.56
CA GLY A 473 -15.78 33.16 -4.24
C GLY A 473 -16.03 34.34 -3.28
N LYS A 474 -16.11 35.56 -3.83
CA LYS A 474 -16.20 36.79 -3.03
C LYS A 474 -17.48 36.90 -2.20
N THR A 475 -18.56 36.27 -2.66
CA THR A 475 -19.89 36.32 -2.02
C THR A 475 -20.03 35.36 -0.84
N ARG A 476 -19.03 34.48 -0.59
CA ARG A 476 -19.04 33.47 0.48
C ARG A 476 -20.34 32.64 0.53
N ASP A 477 -20.87 32.30 -0.63
CA ASP A 477 -22.09 31.51 -0.75
C ASP A 477 -21.81 30.03 -0.46
N TRP A 478 -22.12 29.61 0.77
CA TRP A 478 -21.90 28.26 1.29
C TRP A 478 -22.64 27.16 0.50
N SER A 479 -23.74 27.50 -0.18
CA SER A 479 -24.46 26.55 -1.03
C SER A 479 -23.62 26.03 -2.19
N ARG A 480 -22.52 26.73 -2.55
CA ARG A 480 -21.60 26.29 -3.60
C ARG A 480 -20.80 25.06 -3.21
N LEU A 481 -20.54 24.83 -1.91
CA LEU A 481 -19.76 23.68 -1.47
C LEU A 481 -20.46 22.35 -1.76
N THR A 482 -21.79 22.32 -1.66
CA THR A 482 -22.59 21.11 -1.97
C THR A 482 -22.64 20.82 -3.47
N ARG A 483 -22.31 21.81 -4.31
CA ARG A 483 -22.27 21.70 -5.78
C ARG A 483 -20.87 21.41 -6.32
N LEU A 484 -19.85 21.37 -5.46
CA LEU A 484 -18.48 21.07 -5.90
C LEU A 484 -18.35 19.62 -6.40
N PRO A 485 -17.52 19.37 -7.42
CA PRO A 485 -17.13 18.02 -7.81
C PRO A 485 -16.59 17.22 -6.62
N ARG A 486 -16.91 15.93 -6.56
CA ARG A 486 -16.44 15.04 -5.48
C ARG A 486 -14.92 14.93 -5.45
N ALA A 487 -14.24 15.11 -6.59
CA ALA A 487 -12.79 15.17 -6.65
C ALA A 487 -12.18 16.36 -5.88
N ASP A 488 -12.90 17.47 -5.74
CA ASP A 488 -12.41 18.61 -4.94
C ASP A 488 -12.53 18.31 -3.44
N TRP A 489 -13.62 17.68 -3.00
CA TRP A 489 -13.74 17.16 -1.64
C TRP A 489 -12.74 16.04 -1.35
N GLY A 490 -12.55 15.13 -2.31
CA GLY A 490 -11.56 14.04 -2.20
C GLY A 490 -10.15 14.56 -2.00
N LYS A 491 -9.77 15.65 -2.69
CA LYS A 491 -8.52 16.37 -2.44
C LYS A 491 -8.46 16.86 -0.99
N THR A 492 -9.44 17.61 -0.51
CA THR A 492 -9.42 18.17 0.85
C THR A 492 -9.33 17.08 1.90
N VAL A 493 -10.19 16.06 1.81
CA VAL A 493 -10.23 14.94 2.75
C VAL A 493 -8.89 14.18 2.75
N ALA A 494 -8.34 13.86 1.58
CA ALA A 494 -7.07 13.13 1.52
C ALA A 494 -5.91 13.90 2.16
N HIS A 495 -5.78 15.20 1.88
CA HIS A 495 -4.70 15.98 2.47
C HIS A 495 -4.91 16.22 3.97
N SER A 496 -6.16 16.36 4.43
CA SER A 496 -6.46 16.40 5.88
C SER A 496 -6.06 15.10 6.58
N GLY A 497 -6.29 13.94 5.95
CA GLY A 497 -5.84 12.65 6.48
C GLY A 497 -4.32 12.56 6.64
N LEU A 498 -3.55 13.10 5.68
CA LEU A 498 -2.10 13.22 5.80
C LEU A 498 -1.71 14.09 7.00
N GLY A 499 -2.40 15.22 7.20
CA GLY A 499 -2.16 16.10 8.36
C GLY A 499 -2.44 15.39 9.70
N VAL A 500 -3.54 14.64 9.80
CA VAL A 500 -3.85 13.82 10.99
C VAL A 500 -2.79 12.75 11.25
N THR A 501 -2.33 12.09 10.18
CA THR A 501 -1.26 11.06 10.27
C THR A 501 0.05 11.66 10.82
N MET A 502 0.44 12.85 10.33
CA MET A 502 1.65 13.53 10.82
C MET A 502 1.55 13.93 12.30
N ILE A 503 0.36 14.31 12.77
CA ILE A 503 0.11 14.57 14.21
C ILE A 503 0.25 13.29 15.02
N GLY A 504 -0.36 12.19 14.55
CA GLY A 504 -0.28 10.88 15.21
C GLY A 504 1.15 10.39 15.36
N ILE A 505 1.94 10.39 14.27
CA ILE A 505 3.33 9.94 14.28
C ILE A 505 4.18 10.81 15.22
N ALA A 506 4.12 12.14 15.07
CA ALA A 506 4.94 13.03 15.88
C ALA A 506 4.55 13.03 17.36
N GLY A 507 3.25 12.91 17.67
CA GLY A 507 2.76 12.81 19.03
C GLY A 507 3.18 11.52 19.70
N LEU A 508 3.06 10.39 19.00
CA LEU A 508 3.50 9.09 19.51
C LEU A 508 5.00 9.09 19.81
N LEU A 509 5.83 9.50 18.84
CA LEU A 509 7.30 9.52 19.00
C LEU A 509 7.79 10.54 20.06
N ALA A 510 7.07 11.64 20.25
CA ALA A 510 7.49 12.68 21.20
C ALA A 510 7.10 12.40 22.65
N TRP A 511 6.05 11.61 22.87
CA TRP A 511 5.36 11.56 24.17
C TRP A 511 5.09 10.15 24.70
N GLU A 512 5.50 9.11 23.99
CA GLU A 512 5.41 7.75 24.50
C GLU A 512 6.18 7.56 25.81
N GLN A 513 5.65 6.68 26.65
CA GLN A 513 6.28 6.24 27.89
C GLN A 513 6.34 4.71 27.89
N GLU A 514 7.46 4.18 28.36
CA GLU A 514 7.73 2.74 28.42
C GLU A 514 8.21 2.38 29.83
N ASP A 515 7.74 1.23 30.29
CA ASP A 515 8.21 0.59 31.51
C ASP A 515 8.32 -0.93 31.30
N ILE A 516 9.47 -1.50 31.65
CA ILE A 516 9.72 -2.96 31.63
C ILE A 516 10.17 -3.34 33.02
N ARG A 517 9.43 -4.23 33.69
CA ARG A 517 9.77 -4.69 35.04
C ARG A 517 9.33 -6.13 35.28
N VAL A 518 9.79 -6.69 36.39
CA VAL A 518 9.22 -7.90 36.99
C VAL A 518 8.10 -7.46 37.92
N ALA A 519 6.86 -7.75 37.57
CA ALA A 519 5.68 -7.44 38.37
C ALA A 519 5.33 -8.63 39.27
N GLN A 520 5.08 -8.34 40.54
CA GLN A 520 4.59 -9.30 41.51
C GLN A 520 3.06 -9.25 41.53
N ILE A 521 2.44 -10.42 41.71
CA ILE A 521 0.98 -10.53 41.76
C ILE A 521 0.45 -9.75 42.97
N GLY A 522 -0.57 -8.91 42.74
CA GLY A 522 -1.20 -8.07 43.76
C GLY A 522 -0.38 -6.85 44.20
N GLN A 523 0.74 -6.53 43.54
CA GLN A 523 1.54 -5.34 43.83
C GLN A 523 1.35 -4.28 42.73
N PRO A 524 0.75 -3.11 43.04
CA PRO A 524 0.56 -2.04 42.07
C PRO A 524 1.88 -1.33 41.74
N TYR A 525 1.95 -0.76 40.53
CA TYR A 525 3.06 0.08 40.08
C TYR A 525 2.62 1.19 39.12
N ASP A 526 3.33 2.30 39.14
CA ASP A 526 2.99 3.47 38.32
C ASP A 526 3.73 3.52 36.99
N VAL A 527 3.00 3.89 35.94
CA VAL A 527 3.52 4.29 34.63
C VAL A 527 2.83 5.59 34.19
N GLY A 528 3.51 6.72 34.39
CA GLY A 528 2.93 8.04 34.16
C GLY A 528 1.85 8.37 35.19
N GLN A 529 0.60 8.49 34.75
CA GLN A 529 -0.56 8.75 35.62
C GLN A 529 -1.40 7.48 35.89
N PHE A 530 -0.92 6.32 35.44
CA PHE A 530 -1.65 5.05 35.52
C PHE A 530 -0.99 4.16 36.57
N GLU A 531 -1.80 3.69 37.50
CA GLU A 531 -1.43 2.60 38.42
C GLU A 531 -1.86 1.28 37.77
N LEU A 532 -0.91 0.38 37.53
CA LEU A 532 -1.15 -0.95 36.98
C LEU A 532 -0.92 -2.00 38.06
N GLU A 533 -1.73 -3.05 38.07
CA GLU A 533 -1.61 -4.16 39.01
C GLU A 533 -1.83 -5.48 38.26
N LEU A 534 -0.84 -6.38 38.31
CA LEU A 534 -0.99 -7.77 37.85
C LEU A 534 -1.77 -8.54 38.92
N GLN A 535 -3.03 -8.85 38.64
CA GLN A 535 -3.95 -9.48 39.60
C GLN A 535 -3.82 -11.00 39.64
N ASP A 536 -3.64 -11.63 38.47
CA ASP A 536 -3.50 -13.08 38.35
C ASP A 536 -2.76 -13.46 37.05
N VAL A 537 -2.25 -14.69 36.99
CA VAL A 537 -1.72 -15.31 35.76
C VAL A 537 -2.27 -16.72 35.64
N THR A 538 -3.04 -16.97 34.58
CA THR A 538 -3.72 -18.24 34.34
C THR A 538 -3.21 -18.94 33.08
N GLN A 539 -3.30 -20.27 33.07
CA GLN A 539 -3.02 -21.10 31.89
C GLN A 539 -4.33 -21.46 31.20
N LEU A 540 -4.38 -21.25 29.88
CA LEU A 540 -5.57 -21.46 29.05
C LEU A 540 -5.24 -22.35 27.85
N ARG A 541 -6.27 -23.05 27.36
CA ARG A 541 -6.19 -23.85 26.13
C ARG A 541 -7.01 -23.16 25.04
N GLY A 542 -6.31 -22.68 24.01
CA GLY A 542 -6.92 -22.14 22.78
C GLY A 542 -7.28 -23.22 21.76
N PRO A 543 -7.71 -22.83 20.54
CA PRO A 543 -8.11 -23.76 19.49
C PRO A 543 -7.00 -24.72 19.07
N ASN A 544 -5.77 -24.22 18.89
CA ASN A 544 -4.58 -24.98 18.50
C ASN A 544 -3.31 -24.56 19.27
N TYR A 545 -3.46 -23.83 20.38
CA TYR A 545 -2.36 -23.33 21.21
C TYR A 545 -2.68 -23.44 22.71
N PHE A 546 -1.66 -23.33 23.54
CA PHE A 546 -1.77 -23.07 24.98
C PHE A 546 -1.35 -21.63 25.27
N ALA A 547 -1.97 -20.96 26.23
CA ALA A 547 -1.67 -19.56 26.53
C ALA A 547 -1.47 -19.33 28.02
N THR A 548 -0.40 -18.61 28.36
CA THR A 548 -0.25 -17.92 29.63
C THR A 548 -0.95 -16.57 29.51
N ARG A 549 -2.01 -16.32 30.27
CA ARG A 549 -2.74 -15.05 30.28
C ARG A 549 -2.52 -14.31 31.59
N GLY A 550 -2.06 -13.06 31.52
CA GLY A 550 -2.05 -12.15 32.66
C GLY A 550 -3.39 -11.43 32.79
N GLU A 551 -3.78 -11.10 34.02
CA GLU A 551 -4.90 -10.23 34.33
C GLU A 551 -4.37 -8.92 34.92
N VAL A 552 -4.50 -7.81 34.19
CA VAL A 552 -3.90 -6.53 34.58
C VAL A 552 -4.99 -5.47 34.71
N SER A 553 -5.21 -4.98 35.94
CA SER A 553 -6.09 -3.83 36.16
C SER A 553 -5.31 -2.53 36.03
N VAL A 554 -5.96 -1.50 35.49
CA VAL A 554 -5.37 -0.16 35.33
C VAL A 554 -6.27 0.87 35.99
N ARG A 555 -5.71 1.65 36.91
CA ARG A 555 -6.42 2.68 37.68
C ARG A 555 -5.85 4.08 37.45
N VAL A 556 -6.68 5.09 37.64
CA VAL A 556 -6.31 6.51 37.72
C VAL A 556 -7.04 7.09 38.92
N ASP A 557 -6.33 7.73 39.83
CA ASP A 557 -6.89 8.31 41.07
C ASP A 557 -7.76 7.31 41.87
N GLY A 558 -7.41 6.03 41.84
CA GLY A 558 -8.12 4.94 42.51
C GLY A 558 -9.32 4.37 41.75
N GLU A 559 -9.74 4.97 40.64
CA GLU A 559 -10.81 4.44 39.78
C GLU A 559 -10.24 3.54 38.68
N GLU A 560 -10.82 2.36 38.49
CA GLU A 560 -10.42 1.45 37.41
C GLU A 560 -10.90 1.96 36.05
N VAL A 561 -9.95 2.20 35.14
CA VAL A 561 -10.20 2.75 33.80
C VAL A 561 -10.09 1.70 32.70
N ALA A 562 -9.36 0.62 32.93
CA ALA A 562 -9.20 -0.48 31.99
C ALA A 562 -8.83 -1.78 32.71
N HIS A 563 -9.17 -2.90 32.08
CA HIS A 563 -8.83 -4.24 32.55
C HIS A 563 -8.36 -5.06 31.34
N LEU A 564 -7.11 -5.54 31.40
CA LEU A 564 -6.32 -6.00 30.25
C LEU A 564 -5.87 -7.46 30.43
N TYR A 565 -5.92 -8.22 29.32
CA TYR A 565 -5.63 -9.65 29.31
C TYR A 565 -4.51 -10.02 28.34
N PRO A 566 -3.24 -9.61 28.59
CA PRO A 566 -2.14 -9.96 27.70
C PRO A 566 -1.89 -11.47 27.71
N GLU A 567 -1.51 -12.03 26.56
CA GLU A 567 -1.22 -13.47 26.44
C GLU A 567 0.18 -13.75 25.88
N LYS A 568 0.77 -14.84 26.34
CA LYS A 568 1.88 -15.52 25.67
C LYS A 568 1.38 -16.88 25.22
N ARG A 569 1.28 -17.09 23.89
CA ARG A 569 0.76 -18.31 23.28
C ARG A 569 1.90 -19.24 22.88
N ASN A 570 1.68 -20.55 22.99
CA ASN A 570 2.60 -21.59 22.56
C ASN A 570 1.87 -22.56 21.63
N TYR A 571 2.37 -22.72 20.40
CA TYR A 571 1.79 -23.55 19.36
C TYR A 571 2.53 -24.90 19.27
N PRO A 572 1.94 -26.02 19.74
CA PRO A 572 2.66 -27.29 19.86
C PRO A 572 3.10 -27.90 18.52
N VAL A 573 2.38 -27.64 17.44
CA VAL A 573 2.75 -28.18 16.11
C VAL A 573 3.94 -27.39 15.55
N ALA A 574 3.89 -26.06 15.62
CA ALA A 574 4.93 -25.17 15.10
C ALA A 574 6.15 -25.03 16.03
N GLN A 575 6.03 -25.41 17.31
CA GLN A 575 7.06 -25.27 18.34
C GLN A 575 7.58 -23.82 18.48
N MET A 576 6.66 -22.86 18.31
CA MET A 576 6.97 -21.44 18.32
C MET A 576 6.02 -20.70 19.27
N PRO A 577 6.54 -19.99 20.28
CA PRO A 577 5.73 -19.10 21.10
C PRO A 577 5.47 -17.77 20.38
N THR A 578 4.30 -17.18 20.61
CA THR A 578 3.96 -15.82 20.18
C THR A 578 3.46 -14.99 21.36
N THR A 579 3.50 -13.67 21.19
CA THR A 579 3.02 -12.71 22.17
C THR A 579 1.77 -12.05 21.62
N GLU A 580 0.77 -11.84 22.47
CA GLU A 580 -0.46 -11.14 22.13
C GLU A 580 -0.64 -10.01 23.13
N ALA A 581 -0.45 -8.78 22.67
CA ALA A 581 -0.57 -7.62 23.54
C ALA A 581 -2.03 -7.34 23.89
N ALA A 582 -2.29 -6.93 25.13
CA ALA A 582 -3.57 -6.36 25.51
C ALA A 582 -3.50 -4.84 25.40
N ILE A 583 -4.49 -4.26 24.72
CA ILE A 583 -4.49 -2.84 24.38
C ILE A 583 -5.85 -2.20 24.77
N ASP A 584 -5.80 -1.18 25.62
CA ASP A 584 -6.93 -0.28 25.87
C ASP A 584 -6.88 0.86 24.84
N TYR A 585 -7.66 0.74 23.76
CA TYR A 585 -7.70 1.74 22.71
C TYR A 585 -8.52 2.96 23.13
N ARG A 586 -7.92 4.15 23.16
CA ARG A 586 -8.64 5.42 23.39
C ARG A 586 -8.33 6.44 22.30
N PHE A 587 -9.17 7.48 22.27
CA PHE A 587 -9.03 8.54 21.27
C PHE A 587 -7.71 9.32 21.39
N LEU A 588 -7.19 9.51 22.60
CA LEU A 588 -5.96 10.30 22.83
C LEU A 588 -4.73 9.46 23.18
N ARG A 589 -4.91 8.19 23.55
CA ARG A 589 -3.84 7.30 24.01
C ARG A 589 -4.25 5.84 23.91
N ASP A 590 -3.27 4.97 23.86
CA ASP A 590 -3.45 3.55 24.09
C ASP A 590 -2.63 3.14 25.34
N ILE A 591 -3.18 2.24 26.16
CA ILE A 591 -2.39 1.48 27.14
C ILE A 591 -2.07 0.15 26.48
N TYR A 592 -0.80 -0.20 26.40
CA TYR A 592 -0.33 -1.43 25.78
C TYR A 592 0.40 -2.25 26.82
N VAL A 593 -0.04 -3.49 27.05
CA VAL A 593 0.56 -4.38 28.05
C VAL A 593 0.92 -5.70 27.40
N VAL A 594 2.10 -6.20 27.72
CA VAL A 594 2.62 -7.51 27.30
C VAL A 594 3.13 -8.27 28.51
N ILE A 595 2.80 -9.57 28.57
CA ILE A 595 3.33 -10.51 29.55
C ILE A 595 4.46 -11.35 28.95
N GLY A 596 5.56 -11.41 29.68
CA GLY A 596 6.77 -12.18 29.36
C GLY A 596 6.86 -13.46 30.19
N ASP A 597 8.09 -13.86 30.51
CA ASP A 597 8.36 -15.08 31.28
C ASP A 597 8.29 -14.86 32.79
N GLU A 598 7.88 -15.92 33.49
CA GLU A 598 8.01 -16.03 34.94
C GLU A 598 9.49 -16.00 35.33
N GLN A 599 9.82 -15.31 36.42
CA GLN A 599 11.17 -15.19 36.93
C GLN A 599 11.45 -16.23 38.02
N ALA A 600 12.71 -16.64 38.17
CA ALA A 600 13.12 -17.67 39.13
C ALA A 600 12.78 -17.29 40.59
N ASP A 601 12.83 -16.00 40.90
CA ASP A 601 12.53 -15.45 42.23
C ASP A 601 11.03 -15.13 42.42
N GLY A 602 10.18 -15.54 41.47
CA GLY A 602 8.75 -15.24 41.42
C GLY A 602 8.42 -13.94 40.66
N GLY A 603 7.16 -13.82 40.24
CA GLY A 603 6.68 -12.68 39.45
C GLY A 603 6.92 -12.85 37.94
N TRP A 604 6.37 -11.91 37.16
CA TRP A 604 6.32 -12.00 35.71
C TRP A 604 6.90 -10.76 35.07
N VAL A 605 7.64 -10.91 33.97
CA VAL A 605 8.06 -9.74 33.18
C VAL A 605 6.82 -9.12 32.56
N ILE A 606 6.56 -7.85 32.89
CA ILE A 606 5.50 -7.06 32.27
C ILE A 606 6.14 -5.88 31.57
N ARG A 607 5.75 -5.67 30.31
CA ARG A 607 6.10 -4.49 29.51
C ARG A 607 4.86 -3.65 29.30
N THR A 608 4.91 -2.41 29.76
CA THR A 608 3.80 -1.46 29.69
C THR A 608 4.22 -0.28 28.84
N TYR A 609 3.34 0.15 27.93
CA TYR A 609 3.48 1.42 27.24
C TYR A 609 2.24 2.29 27.36
N ILE A 610 2.47 3.59 27.44
CA ILE A 610 1.46 4.61 27.22
C ILE A 610 1.77 5.27 25.88
N LYS A 611 0.95 4.98 24.86
CA LYS A 611 1.16 5.39 23.47
C LYS A 611 0.18 6.49 23.09
N PRO A 612 0.55 7.78 23.16
CA PRO A 612 -0.35 8.87 22.81
C PRO A 612 -0.60 8.90 21.30
N LEU A 613 -1.85 9.17 20.91
CA LEU A 613 -2.27 9.41 19.52
C LEU A 613 -1.95 8.28 18.51
N ALA A 614 -1.65 7.06 18.95
CA ALA A 614 -1.41 5.91 18.07
C ALA A 614 -2.57 5.73 17.05
N ASN A 615 -3.81 5.72 17.55
CA ASN A 615 -5.02 5.63 16.73
C ASN A 615 -5.16 6.73 15.66
N TRP A 616 -4.51 7.88 15.83
CA TRP A 616 -4.57 8.96 14.84
C TRP A 616 -3.78 8.64 13.58
N ILE A 617 -2.75 7.79 13.67
CA ILE A 617 -1.98 7.32 12.52
C ILE A 617 -2.93 6.58 11.56
N TRP A 618 -3.67 5.59 12.06
CA TRP A 618 -4.60 4.82 11.24
C TRP A 618 -5.86 5.59 10.87
N ALA A 619 -6.39 6.44 11.77
CA ALA A 619 -7.50 7.33 11.43
C ALA A 619 -7.13 8.28 10.28
N GLY A 620 -5.91 8.83 10.29
CA GLY A 620 -5.38 9.64 9.19
C GLY A 620 -5.32 8.88 7.87
N CYS A 621 -4.83 7.64 7.89
CA CYS A 621 -4.83 6.75 6.71
C CYS A 621 -6.23 6.40 6.21
N ILE A 622 -7.20 6.15 7.09
CA ILE A 622 -8.60 5.92 6.72
C ILE A 622 -9.17 7.16 6.03
N ILE A 623 -8.93 8.35 6.60
CA ILE A 623 -9.35 9.62 5.99
C ILE A 623 -8.68 9.80 4.61
N MET A 624 -7.40 9.46 4.46
CA MET A 624 -6.71 9.48 3.16
C MET A 624 -7.39 8.58 2.12
N ALA A 625 -7.67 7.33 2.48
CA ALA A 625 -8.33 6.36 1.61
C ALA A 625 -9.74 6.82 1.23
N LEU A 626 -10.53 7.34 2.19
CA LEU A 626 -11.85 7.92 1.94
C LEU A 626 -11.78 9.11 0.97
N GLY A 627 -10.79 9.98 1.09
CA GLY A 627 -10.54 11.06 0.14
C GLY A 627 -10.29 10.55 -1.29
N GLY A 628 -9.51 9.47 -1.41
CA GLY A 628 -9.29 8.80 -2.69
C GLY A 628 -10.57 8.20 -3.28
N LEU A 629 -11.36 7.49 -2.48
CA LEU A 629 -12.65 6.91 -2.89
C LEU A 629 -13.67 7.99 -3.30
N LEU A 630 -13.73 9.10 -2.56
CA LEU A 630 -14.55 10.25 -2.93
C LEU A 630 -14.15 10.80 -4.30
N SER A 631 -12.84 10.91 -4.57
CA SER A 631 -12.35 11.33 -5.88
C SER A 631 -12.67 10.31 -6.99
N LEU A 632 -12.52 9.00 -6.76
CA LEU A 632 -12.89 7.95 -7.73
C LEU A 632 -14.37 7.96 -8.09
N SER A 633 -15.24 8.27 -7.12
CA SER A 633 -16.69 8.33 -7.32
C SER A 633 -17.17 9.57 -8.11
N ASP A 634 -16.26 10.46 -8.50
CA ASP A 634 -16.59 11.65 -9.29
C ASP A 634 -17.08 11.27 -10.69
N ARG A 635 -18.08 11.99 -11.19
CA ARG A 635 -18.68 11.76 -12.52
C ARG A 635 -17.66 11.86 -13.66
N ARG A 636 -16.57 12.62 -13.47
CA ARG A 636 -15.48 12.76 -14.44
C ARG A 636 -14.67 11.48 -14.65
N PHE A 637 -14.68 10.56 -13.68
CA PHE A 637 -14.02 9.27 -13.77
C PHE A 637 -14.98 8.11 -14.02
N ARG A 638 -16.27 8.39 -14.20
CA ARG A 638 -17.23 7.38 -14.67
C ARG A 638 -16.85 6.98 -16.09
N VAL A 639 -16.06 5.92 -16.18
CA VAL A 639 -15.88 5.17 -17.39
C VAL A 639 -17.28 4.76 -17.86
N ALA A 640 -17.64 5.17 -19.08
CA ALA A 640 -18.98 5.11 -19.71
C ALA A 640 -19.89 6.36 -19.66
N ALA A 641 -19.54 7.47 -19.00
CA ALA A 641 -20.39 8.69 -19.06
C ALA A 641 -20.40 9.42 -20.42
N GLY A 642 -19.57 8.98 -21.39
CA GLY A 642 -19.58 9.46 -22.77
C GLY A 642 -20.58 8.76 -23.69
N ALA A 643 -21.22 7.67 -23.26
CA ALA A 643 -22.25 6.98 -24.05
C ALA A 643 -23.61 7.70 -23.92
N ARG A 644 -23.65 8.99 -24.28
CA ARG A 644 -24.94 9.57 -24.68
C ARG A 644 -25.25 8.91 -26.02
N LYS A 645 -26.16 7.92 -26.02
CA LYS A 645 -26.75 7.38 -27.24
C LYS A 645 -27.13 8.58 -28.10
N THR A 646 -26.47 8.75 -29.24
CA THR A 646 -26.95 9.64 -30.30
C THR A 646 -28.41 9.23 -30.52
N PRO A 647 -29.39 10.15 -30.45
CA PRO A 647 -30.77 9.80 -30.73
C PRO A 647 -30.78 9.15 -32.12
N ALA A 648 -31.34 7.94 -32.22
CA ALA A 648 -31.51 7.29 -33.51
C ALA A 648 -32.15 8.30 -34.47
N ALA A 649 -31.50 8.52 -35.62
CA ALA A 649 -32.04 9.36 -36.67
C ALA A 649 -33.45 8.84 -36.97
N LYS A 650 -34.46 9.72 -36.84
CA LYS A 650 -35.83 9.40 -37.26
C LYS A 650 -35.74 8.98 -38.72
N THR A 651 -36.03 7.72 -38.99
CA THR A 651 -36.29 7.20 -40.33
C THR A 651 -37.43 8.05 -40.90
N GLY A 652 -37.12 8.87 -41.91
CA GLY A 652 -38.13 9.59 -42.67
C GLY A 652 -39.05 8.58 -43.33
N VAL A 653 -40.36 8.78 -43.16
CA VAL A 653 -41.40 8.04 -43.87
C VAL A 653 -41.34 8.50 -45.35
N PRO A 654 -41.38 7.59 -46.34
CA PRO A 654 -41.47 7.99 -47.73
C PRO A 654 -42.84 8.65 -47.98
N ALA A 655 -42.82 9.81 -48.64
CA ALA A 655 -44.05 10.41 -49.16
C ALA A 655 -44.50 9.63 -50.40
N GLU A 656 -45.79 9.29 -50.44
CA GLU A 656 -46.50 8.87 -51.65
C GLU A 656 -46.53 9.99 -52.70
#